data_AF-A0A922WQF6-F1
#
_entry.id   AF-A0A922WQF6-F1
#
_cell.length_a   1.000
_cell.length_b   1.000
_cell.length_c   1.000
_cell.angle_alpha   90.00
_cell.angle_beta   90.00
_cell.angle_gamma   90.00
#
_symmetry.space_group_name_H-M   'P 1'
#
loop_
_entity.id
_entity.type
_entity.pdbx_description
1 polymer ?
#
loop_
_entity_poly.entity_id
_entity_poly.type
_entity_poly.pdbx_seq_one_letter_code
_entity_poly.pdbx_strand_id
1 'polypeptide(L)'
;MPIASANRSLRVWMVCCWIGGILSVNLDMSSNNAHAAEGERLTLDRIFSSNEFNEQRVGGLQWSTVSPSYFTWEKKTPEAAGPDLVRVDIETGTKEVVVPSKSLVPAGADKPLAINSYQFTADESKLLLYTNSQKVWRQNTRGDYWLLDLKTPRLVKLGGDIPAASMMFAKLSPDQSMVGYVHEHNLYVQSLDTLEVTPLTKDGSATLINGTSDWVNEEELAIRDGWRWSPDSKTIAFYQFDTTGVPLFHMIDYGQGNYPKITTFPYPKVGEKNSSTRIGMVDVTGANPRWVDLPGDPREHYIPRLEWTPAGDALLIQQMNRPQNRNVVFLADPQNGAARPIFTEVDEAWIENENPVRWLEGGKKFLWISERSGWRHAYLASVAGGDVVPITTGDFDIIDIEAVDEARGFLYYAASPDIATQRYLYRVKLSGGTPERVSPAAQAGWHTYQIALNYQFAVHTWSNLVTPPRTEIIRLPGHEVVRTLVDNQPLKDKLAAWKLPQAELFRVDIGGGVELDGWRYAPPEINGDRKHPVFFHVYGEPHGQVVKDAWTGKRGLWYAMLAQDGYIVAAVDNRGTMSPRSRAFRKCVYKQVGILASQEQAAAVKALLMQWPHADPARVGIWGWSGGGSMSLNVLFRSPDVYRMAIAVAPMPDQKLYDTIYQERYMGLLEDNREGYRLGSPTTFARQLQGKLLIVHGTGDDNCHYQATEQLMNELIAFGKQFSVMPYPSRSHSINEGRGTNKHLYELMTKFLHENLPLVDDKSGDDPQTTVSLPSHEERDVSGWTVRIDRRLLADQPAKLARALELLKLQLDEIVRVVPPRAVGELRKVTLWMSPEYKGVTPRAEYHPGRDWLVANGRRPEMAKGVEFTNIRIFEEETRRMPNFALHELAHAYHDRVLKGGFGNSDVTRAYEAAKESKKYDLVEQRLADGRSIQSKAYALTNPMEYFAEASEAYFVKNDFSPFDRKELLQHDPTVVPVLKQLWGE
;
A
#
# COMPACT_ATOMS: atom_id res chain seq x y z
N MET A 1 -1.87 -29.75 57.79
CA MET A 1 -1.18 -30.95 58.34
C MET A 1 -2.19 -31.74 59.16
N PRO A 2 -2.06 -33.07 59.32
CA PRO A 2 -1.24 -34.07 58.59
C PRO A 2 -2.02 -34.59 57.35
N ILE A 3 -1.53 -35.37 56.37
CA ILE A 3 -0.50 -36.43 56.23
C ILE A 3 -0.96 -37.85 56.67
N ALA A 4 -1.52 -38.62 55.72
CA ALA A 4 -1.44 -40.08 55.50
C ALA A 4 -2.26 -40.42 54.23
N SER A 5 -1.90 -41.20 53.18
CA SER A 5 -0.86 -42.20 52.83
C SER A 5 -1.34 -43.66 52.70
N ALA A 6 -1.95 -44.04 51.56
CA ALA A 6 -1.93 -45.37 50.91
C ALA A 6 -2.67 -45.25 49.54
N ASN A 7 -2.27 -45.81 48.38
CA ASN A 7 -1.95 -47.22 48.01
C ASN A 7 -3.13 -48.20 48.24
N ARG A 8 -3.49 -49.11 47.32
CA ARG A 8 -2.67 -49.73 46.25
C ARG A 8 -3.52 -50.44 45.17
N SER A 9 -2.88 -50.80 44.05
CA SER A 9 -3.07 -52.05 43.27
C SER A 9 -4.22 -52.12 42.23
N LEU A 10 -4.16 -52.95 41.16
CA LEU A 10 -3.19 -54.01 40.77
C LEU A 10 -3.21 -54.32 39.24
N ARG A 11 -2.15 -55.00 38.73
CA ARG A 11 -2.02 -55.82 37.47
C ARG A 11 -1.62 -55.07 36.17
N VAL A 12 -0.81 -55.64 35.24
CA VAL A 12 -0.02 -56.90 35.18
C VAL A 12 1.09 -56.80 34.09
N TRP A 13 2.29 -57.39 34.32
CA TRP A 13 3.31 -58.07 33.44
C TRP A 13 3.39 -57.73 31.91
N MET A 14 4.48 -57.83 31.14
CA MET A 14 5.96 -58.07 31.23
C MET A 14 6.51 -57.90 29.75
N VAL A 15 7.80 -58.01 29.32
CA VAL A 15 9.10 -58.40 29.92
C VAL A 15 10.31 -57.74 29.19
N CYS A 16 11.44 -57.71 29.89
CA CYS A 16 12.89 -57.79 29.57
C CYS A 16 13.36 -58.36 28.18
N CYS A 17 14.64 -58.37 27.73
CA CYS A 17 16.00 -58.01 28.23
C CYS A 17 16.99 -58.04 27.01
N TRP A 18 18.29 -57.68 27.00
CA TRP A 18 19.23 -56.95 27.90
C TRP A 18 20.53 -56.57 27.13
N ILE A 19 21.38 -55.68 27.68
CA ILE A 19 22.82 -55.44 27.37
C ILE A 19 23.13 -54.92 25.93
N GLY A 20 24.07 -54.00 25.67
CA GLY A 20 24.95 -53.21 26.56
C GLY A 20 26.42 -53.21 26.11
N GLY A 21 27.05 -52.03 25.98
CA GLY A 21 28.47 -51.90 25.65
C GLY A 21 28.92 -50.45 25.40
N ILE A 22 30.13 -50.09 25.86
CA ILE A 22 30.76 -48.78 25.65
C ILE A 22 32.22 -49.03 25.25
N LEU A 23 32.70 -48.42 24.15
CA LEU A 23 34.12 -48.06 23.98
C LEU A 23 34.37 -47.11 22.80
N SER A 24 35.06 -46.00 23.10
CA SER A 24 35.98 -45.20 22.25
C SER A 24 35.68 -44.96 20.76
N VAL A 25 35.26 -43.73 20.46
CA VAL A 25 35.89 -42.77 19.52
C VAL A 25 36.52 -43.31 18.23
N ASN A 26 35.99 -42.84 17.09
CA ASN A 26 36.82 -42.24 16.03
C ASN A 26 36.20 -40.89 15.63
N LEU A 27 37.02 -39.94 15.18
CA LEU A 27 36.54 -38.70 14.57
C LEU A 27 36.17 -38.95 13.11
N ASP A 28 35.10 -38.32 12.65
CA ASP A 28 34.98 -37.93 11.26
C ASP A 28 34.55 -36.45 11.21
N MET A 29 35.29 -35.63 10.46
CA MET A 29 35.04 -34.18 10.35
C MET A 29 34.60 -33.83 8.93
N SER A 30 33.30 -33.93 8.65
CA SER A 30 32.71 -33.33 7.45
C SER A 30 31.22 -33.02 7.62
N SER A 31 30.71 -32.08 6.80
CA SER A 31 29.31 -31.61 6.75
C SER A 31 28.73 -31.00 8.04
N ASN A 32 29.20 -29.80 8.40
CA ASN A 32 28.42 -28.85 9.20
C ASN A 32 27.28 -28.26 8.35
N ASN A 33 26.24 -29.06 8.07
CA ASN A 33 25.03 -28.58 7.38
C ASN A 33 24.07 -27.97 8.41
N ALA A 34 23.75 -26.68 8.26
CA ALA A 34 22.97 -25.91 9.22
C ALA A 34 21.46 -26.17 9.11
N HIS A 35 21.00 -27.36 9.49
CA HIS A 35 19.61 -27.50 9.92
C HIS A 35 19.41 -26.77 11.25
N ALA A 36 18.86 -25.55 11.18
CA ALA A 36 18.35 -24.86 12.37
C ALA A 36 17.34 -25.78 13.10
N ALA A 37 17.54 -25.96 14.40
CA ALA A 37 16.70 -26.85 15.19
C ALA A 37 15.26 -26.32 15.29
N GLU A 38 14.28 -27.22 15.47
CA GLU A 38 12.84 -26.89 15.49
C GLU A 38 12.45 -25.80 16.52
N GLY A 39 13.32 -25.51 17.49
CA GLY A 39 13.13 -24.43 18.46
C GLY A 39 13.15 -23.01 17.86
N GLU A 40 13.93 -22.76 16.80
CA GLU A 40 14.35 -21.41 16.33
C GLU A 40 13.52 -20.85 15.15
N ARG A 41 12.45 -21.53 14.74
CA ARG A 41 11.56 -21.07 13.65
C ARG A 41 10.37 -20.27 14.18
N LEU A 42 10.13 -19.11 13.57
CA LEU A 42 8.91 -18.32 13.75
C LEU A 42 7.71 -19.07 13.16
N THR A 43 6.54 -18.91 13.77
CA THR A 43 5.27 -19.42 13.21
C THR A 43 4.13 -18.46 13.52
N LEU A 44 3.04 -18.56 12.75
CA LEU A 44 1.85 -17.72 12.96
C LEU A 44 1.23 -17.89 14.36
N ASP A 45 1.27 -19.08 14.95
CA ASP A 45 0.83 -19.28 16.34
C ASP A 45 1.75 -18.58 17.34
N ARG A 46 3.07 -18.62 17.15
CA ARG A 46 4.03 -17.94 18.02
C ARG A 46 3.90 -16.42 17.93
N ILE A 47 3.66 -15.89 16.73
CA ILE A 47 3.47 -14.45 16.47
C ILE A 47 2.10 -13.98 16.96
N PHE A 48 0.99 -14.63 16.56
CA PHE A 48 -0.38 -14.11 16.74
C PHE A 48 -1.20 -14.77 17.84
N SER A 49 -0.99 -16.06 18.14
CA SER A 49 -1.72 -16.78 19.20
C SER A 49 -1.05 -16.73 20.57
N SER A 50 0.22 -16.31 20.64
CA SER A 50 1.04 -16.34 21.85
C SER A 50 1.52 -14.95 22.30
N ASN A 51 2.02 -14.90 23.54
CA ASN A 51 2.71 -13.74 24.10
C ASN A 51 4.24 -13.78 23.91
N GLU A 52 4.78 -14.79 23.20
CA GLU A 52 6.22 -15.08 23.12
C GLU A 52 7.05 -13.91 22.57
N PHE A 53 6.50 -13.17 21.61
CA PHE A 53 7.10 -12.00 20.97
C PHE A 53 6.27 -10.72 21.21
N ASN A 54 5.56 -10.64 22.33
CA ASN A 54 4.92 -9.38 22.72
C ASN A 54 5.99 -8.39 23.20
N GLU A 55 6.08 -7.25 22.51
CA GLU A 55 6.79 -6.08 22.99
C GLU A 55 6.15 -5.51 24.27
N GLN A 56 6.99 -5.14 25.22
CA GLN A 56 6.62 -4.28 26.34
C GLN A 56 6.33 -2.88 25.80
N ARG A 57 5.36 -2.20 26.41
CA ARG A 57 4.95 -0.83 26.08
C ARG A 57 4.69 -0.05 27.37
N VAL A 58 4.96 1.26 27.35
CA VAL A 58 4.55 2.15 28.43
C VAL A 58 3.01 2.27 28.43
N GLY A 59 2.41 2.38 29.62
CA GLY A 59 0.98 2.65 29.77
C GLY A 59 0.60 4.07 29.34
N GLY A 60 -0.68 4.41 29.47
CA GLY A 60 -1.14 5.78 29.21
C GLY A 60 -0.52 6.77 30.19
N LEU A 61 0.29 7.70 29.66
CA LEU A 61 1.05 8.71 30.41
C LEU A 61 0.55 10.11 30.07
N GLN A 62 0.19 10.88 31.09
CA GLN A 62 -0.16 12.29 30.96
C GLN A 62 0.76 13.17 31.82
N TRP A 63 1.38 14.19 31.22
CA TRP A 63 2.20 15.16 31.94
C TRP A 63 1.39 15.95 32.98
N SER A 64 2.01 16.23 34.12
CA SER A 64 1.50 17.23 35.07
C SER A 64 1.64 18.65 34.48
N THR A 65 0.67 19.48 34.81
CA THR A 65 0.64 20.92 34.52
C THR A 65 1.30 21.75 35.62
N VAL A 66 1.28 21.28 36.87
CA VAL A 66 1.74 22.03 38.07
C VAL A 66 3.09 21.56 38.64
N SER A 67 3.64 20.44 38.17
CA SER A 67 4.82 19.79 38.77
C SER A 67 5.69 19.03 37.75
N PRO A 68 6.98 18.74 38.04
CA PRO A 68 7.82 17.88 37.20
C PRO A 68 7.48 16.39 37.39
N SER A 69 6.23 16.02 37.10
CA SER A 69 5.70 14.66 37.26
C SER A 69 4.79 14.25 36.09
N TYR A 70 4.36 12.99 36.07
CA TYR A 70 3.31 12.52 35.18
C TYR A 70 2.35 11.59 35.90
N PHE A 71 1.17 11.41 35.32
CA PHE A 71 0.12 10.52 35.78
C PHE A 71 0.08 9.22 34.97
N THR A 72 -0.16 8.10 35.66
CA THR A 72 -0.40 6.77 35.07
C THR A 72 -1.37 5.97 35.95
N TRP A 73 -2.10 5.03 35.35
CA TRP A 73 -2.96 4.10 36.09
C TRP A 73 -2.15 2.88 36.55
N GLU A 74 -2.20 2.54 37.84
CA GLU A 74 -1.54 1.35 38.38
C GLU A 74 -2.47 0.52 39.27
N LYS A 75 -2.48 -0.80 39.08
CA LYS A 75 -3.17 -1.72 39.99
C LYS A 75 -2.31 -2.00 41.22
N LYS A 76 -2.85 -1.72 42.42
CA LYS A 76 -2.18 -2.00 43.70
C LYS A 76 -1.82 -3.49 43.89
N THR A 77 -2.69 -4.40 43.42
CA THR A 77 -2.42 -5.83 43.22
C THR A 77 -3.19 -6.31 41.98
N PRO A 78 -2.87 -7.45 41.35
CA PRO A 78 -3.61 -7.96 40.20
C PRO A 78 -5.13 -8.12 40.46
N GLU A 79 -5.48 -8.48 41.70
CA GLU A 79 -6.83 -8.73 42.20
C GLU A 79 -7.59 -7.45 42.56
N ALA A 80 -6.92 -6.29 42.61
CA ALA A 80 -7.54 -5.01 42.97
C ALA A 80 -8.72 -4.67 42.05
N ALA A 81 -9.81 -4.17 42.65
CA ALA A 81 -11.09 -3.92 41.98
C ALA A 81 -11.01 -2.88 40.84
N GLY A 82 -10.02 -2.00 40.89
CA GLY A 82 -9.64 -1.07 39.82
C GLY A 82 -8.19 -0.60 40.00
N PRO A 83 -7.63 0.13 39.03
CA PRO A 83 -6.36 0.84 39.21
C PRO A 83 -6.55 2.10 40.06
N ASP A 84 -5.51 2.48 40.78
CA ASP A 84 -5.35 3.79 41.38
C ASP A 84 -4.68 4.74 40.34
N LEU A 85 -5.03 6.03 40.33
CA LEU A 85 -4.30 7.04 39.55
C LEU A 85 -3.08 7.49 40.36
N VAL A 86 -1.91 7.25 39.79
CA VAL A 86 -0.62 7.49 40.43
C VAL A 86 0.09 8.64 39.73
N ARG A 87 0.51 9.65 40.51
CA ARG A 87 1.50 10.66 40.10
C ARG A 87 2.88 10.07 40.34
N VAL A 88 3.75 10.16 39.34
CA VAL A 88 5.12 9.64 39.37
C VAL A 88 6.09 10.78 39.09
N ASP A 89 7.02 10.99 40.00
CA ASP A 89 8.08 11.99 39.83
C ASP A 89 9.03 11.64 38.67
N ILE A 90 9.45 12.66 37.91
CA ILE A 90 10.27 12.47 36.71
C ILE A 90 11.68 11.98 37.05
N GLU A 91 12.28 12.46 38.13
CA GLU A 91 13.71 12.22 38.41
C GLU A 91 13.91 11.04 39.36
N THR A 92 13.23 11.05 40.51
CA THR A 92 13.32 9.99 41.55
C THR A 92 12.51 8.74 41.22
N GLY A 93 11.44 8.87 40.44
CA GLY A 93 10.47 7.80 40.20
C GLY A 93 9.57 7.48 41.39
N THR A 94 9.60 8.30 42.45
CA THR A 94 8.69 8.19 43.60
C THR A 94 7.24 8.31 43.14
N LYS A 95 6.37 7.48 43.75
CA LYS A 95 4.96 7.32 43.38
C LYS A 95 4.03 7.82 44.49
N GLU A 96 3.08 8.67 44.11
CA GLU A 96 2.00 9.20 44.96
C GLU A 96 0.65 8.73 44.41
N VAL A 97 -0.21 8.14 45.24
CA VAL A 97 -1.59 7.82 44.85
C VAL A 97 -2.45 9.08 44.99
N VAL A 98 -2.79 9.70 43.85
CA VAL A 98 -3.58 10.94 43.81
C VAL A 98 -5.07 10.65 43.75
N VAL A 99 -5.49 9.60 43.02
CA VAL A 99 -6.88 9.11 43.05
C VAL A 99 -6.88 7.62 43.37
N PRO A 100 -7.13 7.21 44.62
CA PRO A 100 -7.30 5.80 44.92
C PRO A 100 -8.62 5.31 44.31
N SER A 101 -8.61 4.09 43.75
CA SER A 101 -9.73 3.41 43.13
C SER A 101 -11.05 3.48 43.92
N LYS A 102 -10.99 3.43 45.26
CA LYS A 102 -12.17 3.61 46.14
C LYS A 102 -12.92 4.94 45.95
N SER A 103 -12.23 6.01 45.52
CA SER A 103 -12.82 7.33 45.25
C SER A 103 -13.48 7.41 43.87
N LEU A 104 -13.31 6.38 43.04
CA LEU A 104 -13.97 6.22 41.74
C LEU A 104 -15.23 5.35 41.84
N VAL A 105 -15.68 4.97 43.04
CA VAL A 105 -16.89 4.18 43.27
C VAL A 105 -18.10 5.12 43.36
N PRO A 106 -19.10 5.01 42.46
CA PRO A 106 -20.33 5.80 42.55
C PRO A 106 -21.13 5.49 43.81
N ALA A 107 -21.90 6.48 44.30
CA ALA A 107 -22.82 6.28 45.42
C ALA A 107 -23.84 5.17 45.08
N GLY A 108 -23.91 4.13 45.92
CA GLY A 108 -24.78 2.97 45.71
C GLY A 108 -24.22 1.88 44.79
N ALA A 109 -22.93 1.92 44.41
CA ALA A 109 -22.27 0.87 43.64
C ALA A 109 -21.15 0.17 44.42
N ASP A 110 -20.88 -1.10 44.09
CA ASP A 110 -19.84 -1.92 44.76
C ASP A 110 -18.46 -1.88 44.07
N LYS A 111 -18.34 -1.17 42.94
CA LYS A 111 -17.15 -1.21 42.06
C LYS A 111 -16.75 0.18 41.55
N PRO A 112 -15.45 0.43 41.33
CA PRO A 112 -15.00 1.67 40.74
C PRO A 112 -15.42 1.78 39.27
N LEU A 113 -15.59 3.01 38.79
CA LEU A 113 -15.82 3.32 37.39
C LEU A 113 -14.67 2.79 36.52
N ALA A 114 -15.02 2.14 35.41
CA ALA A 114 -14.08 1.82 34.35
C ALA A 114 -13.78 3.09 33.56
N ILE A 115 -12.62 3.69 33.80
CA ILE A 115 -12.20 4.94 33.15
C ILE A 115 -11.65 4.65 31.76
N ASN A 116 -12.21 5.29 30.73
CA ASN A 116 -11.75 5.22 29.35
C ASN A 116 -10.74 6.33 29.04
N SER A 117 -10.96 7.54 29.55
CA SER A 117 -9.99 8.65 29.57
C SER A 117 -10.33 9.64 30.69
N TYR A 118 -9.44 10.60 30.93
CA TYR A 118 -9.64 11.65 31.91
C TYR A 118 -9.02 12.97 31.45
N GLN A 119 -9.44 14.08 32.03
CA GLN A 119 -8.87 15.41 31.85
C GLN A 119 -8.79 16.12 33.21
N PHE A 120 -7.59 16.56 33.59
CA PHE A 120 -7.40 17.43 34.75
C PHE A 120 -7.80 18.88 34.44
N THR A 121 -8.24 19.61 35.46
CA THR A 121 -8.22 21.08 35.45
C THR A 121 -6.78 21.61 35.41
N ALA A 122 -6.59 22.86 34.98
CA ALA A 122 -5.26 23.47 34.87
C ALA A 122 -4.52 23.65 36.22
N ASP A 123 -5.24 23.54 37.35
CA ASP A 123 -4.68 23.51 38.72
C ASP A 123 -4.62 22.10 39.33
N GLU A 124 -4.91 21.06 38.52
CA GLU A 124 -5.04 19.64 38.90
C GLU A 124 -6.03 19.33 40.03
N SER A 125 -6.90 20.26 40.39
CA SER A 125 -7.81 20.09 41.53
C SER A 125 -9.10 19.33 41.25
N LYS A 126 -9.52 19.24 39.99
CA LYS A 126 -10.66 18.42 39.56
C LYS A 126 -10.28 17.56 38.37
N LEU A 127 -10.96 16.44 38.25
CA LEU A 127 -10.74 15.42 37.24
C LEU A 127 -12.07 15.13 36.53
N LEU A 128 -12.18 15.54 35.27
CA LEU A 128 -13.26 15.15 34.38
C LEU A 128 -12.96 13.72 33.89
N LEU A 129 -13.82 12.78 34.23
CA LEU A 129 -13.68 11.36 33.95
C LEU A 129 -14.65 10.95 32.84
N TYR A 130 -14.15 10.21 31.86
CA TYR A 130 -14.94 9.65 30.77
C TYR A 130 -15.04 8.13 30.89
N THR A 131 -16.26 7.60 30.84
CA THR A 131 -16.60 6.23 31.26
C THR A 131 -17.70 5.63 30.36
N ASN A 132 -17.92 4.31 30.46
CA ASN A 132 -18.98 3.60 29.73
C ASN A 132 -18.96 3.85 28.20
N SER A 133 -17.76 4.09 27.65
CA SER A 133 -17.60 4.63 26.30
C SER A 133 -18.03 3.62 25.22
N GLN A 134 -18.71 4.11 24.18
CA GLN A 134 -19.24 3.35 23.05
C GLN A 134 -18.65 3.88 21.74
N LYS A 135 -18.27 2.97 20.84
CA LYS A 135 -17.80 3.28 19.48
C LYS A 135 -18.94 3.91 18.68
N VAL A 136 -18.69 5.05 18.03
CA VAL A 136 -19.62 5.67 17.07
C VAL A 136 -19.23 5.23 15.66
N TRP A 137 -18.14 5.80 15.12
CA TRP A 137 -17.53 5.35 13.85
C TRP A 137 -16.16 4.72 14.10
N ARG A 138 -15.12 5.51 14.39
CA ARG A 138 -13.76 5.00 14.63
C ARG A 138 -13.41 4.86 16.11
N GLN A 139 -13.71 5.90 16.88
CA GLN A 139 -13.35 6.03 18.28
C GLN A 139 -14.56 5.90 19.19
N ASN A 140 -14.33 5.66 20.48
CA ASN A 140 -15.37 5.64 21.49
C ASN A 140 -15.73 7.06 21.93
N THR A 141 -16.45 7.82 21.10
CA THR A 141 -16.73 9.26 21.30
C THR A 141 -18.01 9.57 22.09
N ARG A 142 -18.85 8.56 22.38
CA ARG A 142 -20.08 8.69 23.18
C ARG A 142 -20.03 7.86 24.46
N GLY A 143 -20.37 8.43 25.62
CA GLY A 143 -20.25 7.76 26.92
C GLY A 143 -20.93 8.50 28.08
N ASP A 144 -20.57 8.15 29.31
CA ASP A 144 -20.99 8.81 30.55
C ASP A 144 -19.81 9.61 31.13
N TYR A 145 -20.06 10.85 31.57
CA TYR A 145 -19.05 11.71 32.19
C TYR A 145 -19.32 11.93 33.68
N TRP A 146 -18.24 12.05 34.44
CA TRP A 146 -18.26 12.33 35.88
C TRP A 146 -17.23 13.40 36.22
N LEU A 147 -17.52 14.25 37.20
CA LEU A 147 -16.53 15.13 37.81
C LEU A 147 -16.13 14.57 39.17
N LEU A 148 -14.83 14.42 39.40
CA LEU A 148 -14.26 14.20 40.72
C LEU A 148 -13.49 15.45 41.15
N ASP A 149 -13.95 16.11 42.21
CA ASP A 149 -13.14 17.13 42.90
C ASP A 149 -12.14 16.42 43.84
N LEU A 150 -10.91 16.91 43.91
CA LEU A 150 -9.81 16.31 44.70
C LEU A 150 -9.51 17.08 45.99
N LYS A 151 -9.98 18.33 46.11
CA LYS A 151 -9.92 19.13 47.36
C LYS A 151 -11.00 18.65 48.34
N THR A 152 -12.17 18.30 47.81
CA THR A 152 -13.26 17.60 48.49
C THR A 152 -13.60 16.35 47.69
N PRO A 153 -13.23 15.13 48.13
CA PRO A 153 -13.29 13.90 47.32
C PRO A 153 -14.74 13.44 47.02
N ARG A 154 -15.39 14.14 46.10
CA ARG A 154 -16.80 14.03 45.72
C ARG A 154 -16.89 13.72 44.24
N LEU A 155 -17.40 12.53 43.94
CA LEU A 155 -17.68 12.05 42.58
C LEU A 155 -19.13 12.39 42.22
N VAL A 156 -19.34 13.11 41.11
CA VAL A 156 -20.65 13.60 40.63
C VAL A 156 -20.87 13.16 39.19
N LYS A 157 -22.03 12.57 38.86
CA LYS A 157 -22.39 12.28 37.47
C LYS A 157 -22.82 13.57 36.77
N LEU A 158 -22.36 13.78 35.55
CA LEU A 158 -22.71 14.93 34.72
C LEU A 158 -23.82 14.56 33.71
N GLY A 159 -24.48 15.58 33.17
CA GLY A 159 -25.53 15.45 32.16
C GLY A 159 -26.97 15.30 32.70
N GLY A 160 -27.15 15.15 34.02
CA GLY A 160 -28.47 14.94 34.63
C GLY A 160 -29.05 13.56 34.30
N ASP A 161 -30.37 13.52 34.03
CA ASP A 161 -31.14 12.28 33.82
C ASP A 161 -31.08 11.71 32.38
N ILE A 162 -30.18 12.22 31.54
CA ILE A 162 -30.04 11.73 30.16
C ILE A 162 -29.58 10.26 30.10
N PRO A 163 -29.93 9.50 29.04
CA PRO A 163 -29.60 8.09 28.92
C PRO A 163 -28.12 7.76 29.14
N ALA A 164 -27.83 6.60 29.74
CA ALA A 164 -26.46 6.14 29.91
C ALA A 164 -25.74 6.00 28.55
N ALA A 165 -24.44 6.28 28.56
CA ALA A 165 -23.58 6.29 27.37
C ALA A 165 -24.10 7.14 26.18
N SER A 166 -24.60 8.36 26.44
CA SER A 166 -25.20 9.24 25.43
C SER A 166 -24.57 10.63 25.26
N MET A 167 -23.60 11.02 26.11
CA MET A 167 -22.89 12.31 26.01
C MET A 167 -21.70 12.21 25.06
N MET A 168 -21.39 13.30 24.34
CA MET A 168 -20.23 13.43 23.47
C MET A 168 -19.44 14.71 23.78
N PHE A 169 -18.10 14.62 23.71
CA PHE A 169 -17.13 15.72 23.87
C PHE A 169 -17.41 16.70 25.02
N ALA A 170 -17.69 16.17 26.23
CA ALA A 170 -17.91 17.02 27.39
C ALA A 170 -16.60 17.70 27.82
N LYS A 171 -16.65 19.00 28.09
CA LYS A 171 -15.49 19.84 28.45
C LYS A 171 -15.85 20.87 29.51
N LEU A 172 -15.02 21.00 30.53
CA LEU A 172 -15.11 22.09 31.50
C LEU A 172 -14.90 23.44 30.80
N SER A 173 -15.63 24.44 31.28
CA SER A 173 -15.41 25.87 30.97
C SER A 173 -14.04 26.34 31.51
N PRO A 174 -13.41 27.36 30.90
CA PRO A 174 -12.11 27.90 31.35
C PRO A 174 -12.06 28.32 32.83
N ASP A 175 -13.12 28.93 33.34
CA ASP A 175 -13.30 29.30 34.76
C ASP A 175 -13.71 28.13 35.68
N GLN A 176 -14.00 26.96 35.10
CA GLN A 176 -14.44 25.73 35.77
C GLN A 176 -15.79 25.82 36.51
N SER A 177 -16.67 26.77 36.17
CA SER A 177 -18.02 26.89 36.77
C SER A 177 -19.07 26.01 36.10
N MET A 178 -18.85 25.67 34.82
CA MET A 178 -19.76 24.88 33.98
C MET A 178 -19.03 23.72 33.27
N VAL A 179 -19.79 22.70 32.86
CA VAL A 179 -19.40 21.73 31.83
C VAL A 179 -20.31 21.89 30.62
N GLY A 180 -19.74 21.99 29.42
CA GLY A 180 -20.49 21.93 28.16
C GLY A 180 -20.35 20.54 27.53
N TYR A 181 -21.35 20.09 26.78
CA TYR A 181 -21.34 18.79 26.09
C TYR A 181 -22.34 18.75 24.93
N VAL A 182 -22.20 17.74 24.07
CA VAL A 182 -23.19 17.41 23.03
C VAL A 182 -23.99 16.18 23.45
N HIS A 183 -25.30 16.19 23.20
CA HIS A 183 -26.22 15.08 23.37
C HIS A 183 -27.31 15.19 22.30
N GLU A 184 -27.71 14.08 21.67
CA GLU A 184 -28.74 14.03 20.61
C GLU A 184 -28.66 15.20 19.59
N HIS A 185 -27.48 15.38 19.00
CA HIS A 185 -27.17 16.42 18.01
C HIS A 185 -27.37 17.87 18.47
N ASN A 186 -27.44 18.10 19.79
CA ASN A 186 -27.64 19.40 20.40
C ASN A 186 -26.57 19.72 21.47
N LEU A 187 -26.28 21.01 21.64
CA LEU A 187 -25.37 21.53 22.65
C LEU A 187 -26.09 21.83 23.97
N TYR A 188 -25.44 21.48 25.08
CA TYR A 188 -25.91 21.71 26.44
C TYR A 188 -24.76 22.26 27.29
N VAL A 189 -25.11 23.04 28.32
CA VAL A 189 -24.22 23.36 29.44
C VAL A 189 -24.87 22.98 30.76
N GLN A 190 -24.08 22.54 31.72
CA GLN A 190 -24.51 22.25 33.09
C GLN A 190 -23.67 23.07 34.07
N SER A 191 -24.37 23.78 34.97
CA SER A 191 -23.78 24.46 36.13
C SER A 191 -23.20 23.42 37.09
N LEU A 192 -21.96 23.58 37.55
CA LEU A 192 -21.33 22.63 38.47
C LEU A 192 -21.69 22.89 39.94
N ASP A 193 -22.15 24.10 40.27
CA ASP A 193 -22.63 24.47 41.61
C ASP A 193 -24.09 24.05 41.83
N THR A 194 -24.98 24.34 40.88
CA THR A 194 -26.43 24.05 40.99
C THR A 194 -26.85 22.73 40.33
N LEU A 195 -25.99 22.12 39.51
CA LEU A 195 -26.26 20.94 38.67
C LEU A 195 -27.37 21.13 37.62
N GLU A 196 -27.86 22.37 37.45
CA GLU A 196 -28.86 22.76 36.45
C GLU A 196 -28.33 22.66 35.02
N VAL A 197 -29.14 22.11 34.11
CA VAL A 197 -28.80 21.86 32.70
C VAL A 197 -29.56 22.82 31.78
N THR A 198 -28.84 23.60 30.97
CA THR A 198 -29.39 24.52 29.96
C THR A 198 -29.13 23.99 28.53
N PRO A 199 -30.17 23.70 27.73
CA PRO A 199 -30.03 23.40 26.30
C PRO A 199 -29.77 24.66 25.49
N LEU A 200 -28.65 24.69 24.76
CA LEU A 200 -28.21 25.81 23.92
C LEU A 200 -28.72 25.71 22.47
N THR A 201 -28.81 24.50 21.92
CA THR A 201 -29.52 24.23 20.66
C THR A 201 -30.67 23.24 20.91
N LYS A 202 -31.68 23.28 20.04
CA LYS A 202 -32.96 22.53 20.21
C LYS A 202 -33.50 21.97 18.88
N ASP A 203 -32.72 22.12 17.81
CA ASP A 203 -33.05 21.82 16.41
C ASP A 203 -32.29 20.60 15.86
N GLY A 204 -31.33 20.06 16.62
CA GLY A 204 -30.57 18.87 16.27
C GLY A 204 -31.47 17.67 15.97
N SER A 205 -31.17 16.96 14.89
CA SER A 205 -32.00 15.91 14.30
C SER A 205 -31.16 14.93 13.49
N ALA A 206 -31.80 13.97 12.80
CA ALA A 206 -31.12 13.02 11.92
C ALA A 206 -30.42 13.65 10.69
N THR A 207 -30.68 14.94 10.38
CA THR A 207 -30.01 15.66 9.29
C THR A 207 -29.39 17.00 9.69
N LEU A 208 -29.65 17.50 10.90
CA LEU A 208 -29.08 18.74 11.42
C LEU A 208 -28.25 18.44 12.67
N ILE A 209 -26.95 18.71 12.62
CA ILE A 209 -25.98 18.26 13.63
C ILE A 209 -25.27 19.48 14.23
N ASN A 210 -25.46 19.74 15.52
CA ASN A 210 -24.79 20.83 16.24
C ASN A 210 -23.68 20.29 17.15
N GLY A 211 -22.48 20.87 17.08
CA GLY A 211 -21.38 20.60 18.02
C GLY A 211 -20.59 19.30 17.78
N THR A 212 -21.01 18.46 16.84
CA THR A 212 -20.24 17.35 16.26
C THR A 212 -20.32 17.44 14.72
N SER A 213 -20.10 16.34 14.00
CA SER A 213 -20.09 16.29 12.54
C SER A 213 -20.93 15.15 11.96
N ASP A 214 -21.03 15.11 10.64
CA ASP A 214 -21.37 13.91 9.89
C ASP A 214 -20.16 12.95 9.77
N TRP A 215 -20.37 11.81 9.10
CA TRP A 215 -19.35 10.76 8.92
C TRP A 215 -18.09 11.28 8.21
N VAL A 216 -18.25 12.07 7.15
CA VAL A 216 -17.13 12.44 6.25
C VAL A 216 -16.27 13.55 6.85
N ASN A 217 -16.87 14.49 7.58
CA ASN A 217 -16.12 15.50 8.31
C ASN A 217 -15.51 14.95 9.63
N GLU A 218 -16.09 13.90 10.23
CA GLU A 218 -15.42 13.15 11.32
C GLU A 218 -14.12 12.54 10.78
N GLU A 219 -14.13 11.83 9.65
CA GLU A 219 -12.93 11.19 9.14
C GLU A 219 -11.95 12.20 8.56
N GLU A 220 -12.27 12.73 7.37
CA GLU A 220 -11.27 13.28 6.46
C GLU A 220 -10.74 14.64 6.89
N LEU A 221 -11.48 15.35 7.76
CA LEU A 221 -11.07 16.61 8.37
C LEU A 221 -10.76 16.48 9.88
N ALA A 222 -10.98 15.30 10.47
CA ALA A 222 -10.88 15.02 11.91
C ALA A 222 -11.82 15.85 12.82
N ILE A 223 -12.93 16.40 12.31
CA ILE A 223 -13.86 17.29 13.05
C ILE A 223 -14.79 16.46 13.94
N ARG A 224 -14.23 15.72 14.88
CA ARG A 224 -14.98 14.93 15.86
C ARG A 224 -15.55 15.84 16.95
N ASP A 225 -14.67 16.64 17.55
CA ASP A 225 -15.04 17.70 18.50
C ASP A 225 -15.40 19.00 17.76
N GLY A 226 -16.69 19.19 17.51
CA GLY A 226 -17.25 20.29 16.74
C GLY A 226 -17.61 21.56 17.55
N TRP A 227 -17.01 21.81 18.72
CA TRP A 227 -17.27 23.06 19.47
C TRP A 227 -16.12 23.56 20.36
N ARG A 228 -16.15 24.85 20.72
CA ARG A 228 -15.13 25.54 21.53
C ARG A 228 -15.75 26.57 22.49
N TRP A 229 -15.37 26.49 23.76
CA TRP A 229 -15.59 27.54 24.76
C TRP A 229 -14.87 28.84 24.40
N SER A 230 -15.51 29.99 24.58
CA SER A 230 -14.83 31.29 24.63
C SER A 230 -13.90 31.34 25.86
N PRO A 231 -12.77 32.08 25.80
CA PRO A 231 -11.83 32.18 26.94
C PRO A 231 -12.44 32.74 28.23
N ASP A 232 -13.57 33.45 28.15
CA ASP A 232 -14.28 34.06 29.26
C ASP A 232 -15.50 33.26 29.75
N SER A 233 -15.67 32.02 29.28
CA SER A 233 -16.77 31.10 29.60
C SER A 233 -18.19 31.54 29.21
N LYS A 234 -18.41 32.63 28.47
CA LYS A 234 -19.77 33.15 28.19
C LYS A 234 -20.43 32.63 26.91
N THR A 235 -19.64 32.21 25.92
CA THR A 235 -20.13 31.84 24.59
C THR A 235 -19.48 30.54 24.11
N ILE A 236 -20.23 29.72 23.37
CA ILE A 236 -19.72 28.54 22.67
C ILE A 236 -19.79 28.79 21.17
N ALA A 237 -18.66 28.64 20.49
CA ALA A 237 -18.59 28.57 19.03
C ALA A 237 -18.68 27.10 18.59
N PHE A 238 -19.43 26.80 17.54
CA PHE A 238 -19.70 25.42 17.13
C PHE A 238 -19.92 25.28 15.62
N TYR A 239 -19.66 24.08 15.11
CA TYR A 239 -20.07 23.66 13.78
C TYR A 239 -21.54 23.23 13.79
N GLN A 240 -22.30 23.69 12.81
CA GLN A 240 -23.56 23.08 12.39
C GLN A 240 -23.38 22.44 11.02
N PHE A 241 -23.76 21.16 10.89
CA PHE A 241 -23.81 20.44 9.62
C PHE A 241 -25.26 20.13 9.23
N ASP A 242 -25.66 20.50 8.02
CA ASP A 242 -26.95 20.14 7.40
C ASP A 242 -26.74 19.12 6.28
N THR A 243 -27.06 17.86 6.56
CA THR A 243 -26.92 16.73 5.64
C THR A 243 -28.16 16.55 4.72
N THR A 244 -29.10 17.50 4.70
CA THR A 244 -30.37 17.35 3.96
C THR A 244 -30.13 17.24 2.45
N GLY A 245 -30.57 16.12 1.87
CA GLY A 245 -30.37 15.78 0.46
C GLY A 245 -28.96 15.31 0.09
N VAL A 246 -28.10 15.03 1.07
CA VAL A 246 -26.89 14.21 0.86
C VAL A 246 -27.34 12.75 0.66
N PRO A 247 -26.77 11.98 -0.29
CA PRO A 247 -27.11 10.57 -0.46
C PRO A 247 -26.88 9.74 0.82
N LEU A 248 -27.79 8.80 1.08
CA LEU A 248 -27.68 7.87 2.21
C LEU A 248 -26.97 6.59 1.77
N PHE A 249 -26.00 6.14 2.56
CA PHE A 249 -25.45 4.79 2.47
C PHE A 249 -26.11 3.86 3.48
N HIS A 250 -26.24 2.57 3.12
CA HIS A 250 -26.82 1.53 3.96
C HIS A 250 -25.81 0.39 4.15
N MET A 251 -25.23 0.30 5.35
CA MET A 251 -24.38 -0.81 5.76
C MET A 251 -25.23 -1.93 6.38
N ILE A 252 -24.99 -3.18 5.98
CA ILE A 252 -25.82 -4.33 6.36
C ILE A 252 -25.02 -5.33 7.21
N ASP A 253 -25.39 -5.48 8.48
CA ASP A 253 -24.80 -6.41 9.43
C ASP A 253 -25.66 -7.68 9.52
N TYR A 254 -25.16 -8.77 8.95
CA TYR A 254 -25.77 -10.11 8.98
C TYR A 254 -25.39 -10.94 10.23
N GLY A 255 -24.54 -10.40 11.13
CA GLY A 255 -23.97 -11.13 12.26
C GLY A 255 -24.83 -11.14 13.53
N GLN A 256 -26.04 -10.56 13.50
CA GLN A 256 -26.86 -10.30 14.70
C GLN A 256 -28.31 -10.77 14.52
N GLY A 257 -28.70 -11.81 15.26
CA GLY A 257 -30.10 -12.28 15.32
C GLY A 257 -30.62 -12.94 14.03
N ASN A 258 -31.95 -12.96 13.87
CA ASN A 258 -32.64 -13.65 12.76
C ASN A 258 -32.83 -12.78 11.51
N TYR A 259 -32.56 -11.47 11.60
CA TYR A 259 -32.75 -10.49 10.52
C TYR A 259 -31.57 -9.52 10.53
N PRO A 260 -31.03 -9.12 9.37
CA PRO A 260 -29.87 -8.24 9.33
C PRO A 260 -30.18 -6.86 9.90
N LYS A 261 -29.23 -6.31 10.65
CA LYS A 261 -29.27 -4.93 11.14
C LYS A 261 -28.77 -4.00 10.03
N ILE A 262 -29.58 -3.00 9.66
CA ILE A 262 -29.18 -1.95 8.72
C ILE A 262 -28.74 -0.71 9.51
N THR A 263 -27.54 -0.20 9.22
CA THR A 263 -27.05 1.10 9.70
C THR A 263 -27.08 2.06 8.50
N THR A 264 -27.78 3.18 8.64
CA THR A 264 -27.98 4.17 7.57
C THR A 264 -27.38 5.50 7.97
N PHE A 265 -26.62 6.14 7.07
CA PHE A 265 -25.97 7.43 7.33
C PHE A 265 -25.75 8.22 6.03
N PRO A 266 -25.68 9.56 6.08
CA PRO A 266 -25.29 10.38 4.93
C PRO A 266 -23.82 10.14 4.56
N TYR A 267 -23.54 9.92 3.27
CA TYR A 267 -22.19 9.77 2.74
C TYR A 267 -22.13 10.33 1.30
N PRO A 268 -21.54 11.51 1.09
CA PRO A 268 -21.35 12.05 -0.26
C PRO A 268 -20.22 11.30 -0.96
N LYS A 269 -20.55 10.49 -1.97
CA LYS A 269 -19.56 9.92 -2.91
C LYS A 269 -19.06 10.99 -3.87
N VAL A 270 -17.93 10.77 -4.52
CA VAL A 270 -17.35 11.67 -5.53
C VAL A 270 -18.39 12.29 -6.48
N GLY A 271 -18.42 13.61 -6.57
CA GLY A 271 -19.35 14.37 -7.42
C GLY A 271 -20.77 14.56 -6.84
N GLU A 272 -21.10 13.93 -5.71
CA GLU A 272 -22.39 14.12 -5.04
C GLU A 272 -22.45 15.44 -4.25
N LYS A 273 -23.65 15.74 -3.74
CA LYS A 273 -23.92 16.90 -2.88
C LYS A 273 -23.32 16.69 -1.48
N ASN A 274 -22.42 17.58 -1.07
CA ASN A 274 -21.89 17.64 0.30
C ASN A 274 -22.91 18.15 1.33
N SER A 275 -22.66 17.88 2.61
CA SER A 275 -23.33 18.54 3.75
C SER A 275 -23.02 20.05 3.79
N SER A 276 -23.97 20.86 4.26
CA SER A 276 -23.77 22.31 4.44
C SER A 276 -23.10 22.56 5.80
N THR A 277 -21.90 23.14 5.80
CA THR A 277 -21.16 23.43 7.03
C THR A 277 -21.21 24.93 7.37
N ARG A 278 -21.68 25.27 8.58
CA ARG A 278 -21.78 26.65 9.08
C ARG A 278 -21.19 26.76 10.48
N ILE A 279 -20.69 27.95 10.85
CA ILE A 279 -20.21 28.24 12.21
C ILE A 279 -21.25 29.08 12.95
N GLY A 280 -21.74 28.55 14.07
CA GLY A 280 -22.65 29.22 15.00
C GLY A 280 -21.93 29.64 16.28
N MET A 281 -22.50 30.63 16.98
CA MET A 281 -22.04 31.14 18.27
C MET A 281 -23.24 31.34 19.18
N VAL A 282 -23.25 30.69 20.34
CA VAL A 282 -24.39 30.69 21.28
C VAL A 282 -23.93 31.01 22.69
N ASP A 283 -24.62 31.92 23.36
CA ASP A 283 -24.32 32.27 24.75
C ASP A 283 -24.86 31.22 25.72
N VAL A 284 -24.15 30.99 26.82
CA VAL A 284 -24.47 29.92 27.80
C VAL A 284 -25.86 29.99 28.42
N THR A 285 -26.55 31.12 28.29
CA THR A 285 -27.93 31.31 28.73
C THR A 285 -28.98 30.75 27.74
N GLY A 286 -28.57 30.10 26.65
CA GLY A 286 -29.48 29.46 25.69
C GLY A 286 -30.19 30.44 24.74
N ALA A 287 -29.49 31.50 24.33
CA ALA A 287 -29.98 32.46 23.32
C ALA A 287 -29.99 31.87 21.90
N ASN A 288 -30.64 32.55 20.94
CA ASN A 288 -30.58 32.16 19.53
C ASN A 288 -29.13 32.28 19.01
N PRO A 289 -28.58 31.25 18.31
CA PRO A 289 -27.24 31.33 17.76
C PRO A 289 -27.02 32.49 16.78
N ARG A 290 -25.95 33.24 17.00
CA ARG A 290 -25.36 34.14 15.99
C ARG A 290 -24.61 33.28 14.97
N TRP A 291 -24.66 33.65 13.70
CA TRP A 291 -23.99 32.91 12.62
C TRP A 291 -22.84 33.72 12.04
N VAL A 292 -21.73 33.05 11.72
CA VAL A 292 -20.62 33.68 11.00
C VAL A 292 -20.97 33.82 9.52
N ASP A 293 -20.74 35.02 8.99
CA ASP A 293 -20.91 35.36 7.57
C ASP A 293 -19.67 34.97 6.77
N LEU A 294 -19.61 33.70 6.33
CA LEU A 294 -18.56 33.18 5.46
C LEU A 294 -19.03 33.19 3.98
N PRO A 295 -18.17 33.59 3.03
CA PRO A 295 -18.58 33.72 1.64
C PRO A 295 -18.64 32.36 0.91
N GLY A 296 -19.66 32.19 0.07
CA GLY A 296 -19.84 31.02 -0.81
C GLY A 296 -21.08 30.19 -0.46
N ASP A 297 -21.27 29.07 -1.17
CA ASP A 297 -22.23 28.04 -0.76
C ASP A 297 -21.59 27.17 0.34
N PRO A 298 -22.23 26.99 1.51
CA PRO A 298 -21.67 26.19 2.60
C PRO A 298 -21.51 24.68 2.29
N ARG A 299 -21.92 24.20 1.11
CA ARG A 299 -21.72 22.84 0.60
C ARG A 299 -20.52 22.71 -0.35
N GLU A 300 -20.09 23.81 -0.98
CA GLU A 300 -18.98 23.81 -1.94
C GLU A 300 -17.65 24.30 -1.32
N HIS A 301 -17.60 24.32 0.01
CA HIS A 301 -16.41 24.61 0.80
C HIS A 301 -16.35 23.74 2.07
N TYR A 302 -15.14 23.53 2.60
CA TYR A 302 -14.89 22.83 3.85
C TYR A 302 -14.32 23.78 4.90
N ILE A 303 -14.65 23.54 6.17
CA ILE A 303 -14.12 24.33 7.29
C ILE A 303 -13.31 23.38 8.19
N PRO A 304 -12.02 23.12 7.92
CA PRO A 304 -11.27 22.13 8.69
C PRO A 304 -10.97 22.59 10.13
N ARG A 305 -10.83 23.89 10.41
CA ARG A 305 -10.35 24.40 11.71
C ARG A 305 -11.11 25.66 12.15
N LEU A 306 -11.44 25.69 13.44
CA LEU A 306 -12.18 26.74 14.17
C LEU A 306 -11.54 26.85 15.56
N GLU A 307 -10.94 27.99 15.90
CA GLU A 307 -10.38 28.23 17.24
C GLU A 307 -10.60 29.68 17.70
N TRP A 308 -10.83 29.89 18.99
CA TRP A 308 -10.87 31.25 19.56
C TRP A 308 -9.46 31.84 19.63
N THR A 309 -9.36 33.16 19.41
CA THR A 309 -8.22 33.95 19.87
C THR A 309 -8.06 33.86 21.40
N PRO A 310 -6.84 33.94 21.96
CA PRO A 310 -6.63 33.91 23.41
C PRO A 310 -7.35 35.02 24.19
N ALA A 311 -7.62 36.15 23.55
CA ALA A 311 -8.36 37.27 24.14
C ALA A 311 -9.90 37.12 24.04
N GLY A 312 -10.40 36.21 23.20
CA GLY A 312 -11.83 36.01 22.96
C GLY A 312 -12.48 37.09 22.09
N ASP A 313 -11.70 38.00 21.50
CA ASP A 313 -12.19 39.12 20.69
C ASP A 313 -12.44 38.75 19.22
N ALA A 314 -11.90 37.62 18.75
CA ALA A 314 -12.22 37.03 17.44
C ALA A 314 -12.16 35.48 17.41
N LEU A 315 -12.86 34.88 16.46
CA LEU A 315 -12.70 33.48 16.05
C LEU A 315 -11.81 33.38 14.81
N LEU A 316 -10.79 32.51 14.83
CA LEU A 316 -10.04 32.13 13.63
C LEU A 316 -10.72 30.92 12.96
N ILE A 317 -11.03 31.08 11.68
CA ILE A 317 -11.69 30.06 10.85
C ILE A 317 -10.85 29.83 9.60
N GLN A 318 -10.62 28.57 9.24
CA GLN A 318 -10.02 28.19 7.95
C GLN A 318 -11.13 27.72 7.00
N GLN A 319 -11.19 28.25 5.78
CA GLN A 319 -12.16 27.88 4.76
C GLN A 319 -11.42 27.38 3.50
N MET A 320 -11.49 26.08 3.24
CA MET A 320 -10.97 25.45 2.02
C MET A 320 -12.06 25.40 0.95
N ASN A 321 -11.72 25.66 -0.32
CA ASN A 321 -12.63 25.33 -1.42
C ASN A 321 -12.81 23.80 -1.55
N ARG A 322 -13.86 23.34 -2.23
CA ARG A 322 -14.11 21.89 -2.45
C ARG A 322 -12.92 21.13 -3.11
N PRO A 323 -12.21 21.66 -4.13
CA PRO A 323 -10.96 21.07 -4.63
C PRO A 323 -9.79 21.06 -3.63
N GLN A 324 -9.95 21.68 -2.45
CA GLN A 324 -8.97 21.74 -1.35
C GLN A 324 -7.59 22.29 -1.74
N ASN A 325 -7.53 23.12 -2.79
CA ASN A 325 -6.31 23.72 -3.32
C ASN A 325 -6.18 25.23 -3.01
N ARG A 326 -7.19 25.82 -2.35
CA ARG A 326 -7.17 27.18 -1.80
C ARG A 326 -7.79 27.20 -0.40
N ASN A 327 -7.03 27.68 0.59
CA ASN A 327 -7.47 27.83 1.98
C ASN A 327 -7.40 29.32 2.38
N VAL A 328 -8.55 29.92 2.71
CA VAL A 328 -8.63 31.30 3.21
C VAL A 328 -8.75 31.26 4.72
N VAL A 329 -7.89 31.99 5.41
CA VAL A 329 -8.00 32.15 6.86
C VAL A 329 -8.73 33.45 7.16
N PHE A 330 -9.83 33.33 7.92
CA PHE A 330 -10.68 34.43 8.36
C PHE A 330 -10.51 34.69 9.86
N LEU A 331 -10.82 35.94 10.26
CA LEU A 331 -11.19 36.28 11.62
C LEU A 331 -12.64 36.77 11.63
N ALA A 332 -13.47 36.19 12.49
CA ALA A 332 -14.87 36.56 12.67
C ALA A 332 -15.12 37.28 14.01
N ASP A 333 -15.93 38.33 13.96
CA ASP A 333 -16.38 39.10 15.11
C ASP A 333 -17.43 38.31 15.93
N PRO A 334 -17.22 38.03 17.24
CA PRO A 334 -18.14 37.22 18.04
C PRO A 334 -19.50 37.87 18.35
N GLN A 335 -19.61 39.19 18.20
CA GLN A 335 -20.79 39.97 18.55
C GLN A 335 -21.79 40.05 17.39
N ASN A 336 -21.31 40.11 16.15
CA ASN A 336 -22.15 40.28 14.95
C ASN A 336 -21.94 39.21 13.85
N GLY A 337 -20.89 38.39 13.93
CA GLY A 337 -20.62 37.31 12.97
C GLY A 337 -19.88 37.73 11.69
N ALA A 338 -19.57 39.01 11.49
CA ALA A 338 -18.87 39.46 10.29
C ALA A 338 -17.45 38.88 10.22
N ALA A 339 -17.11 38.21 9.10
CA ALA A 339 -15.78 37.63 8.87
C ALA A 339 -14.94 38.48 7.91
N ARG A 340 -13.67 38.71 8.27
CA ARG A 340 -12.66 39.31 7.39
C ARG A 340 -11.53 38.31 7.08
N PRO A 341 -11.08 38.17 5.82
CA PRO A 341 -9.89 37.37 5.52
C PRO A 341 -8.64 38.05 6.10
N ILE A 342 -7.64 37.25 6.51
CA ILE A 342 -6.32 37.74 6.94
C ILE A 342 -5.20 37.32 5.98
N PHE A 343 -5.24 36.11 5.43
CA PHE A 343 -4.39 35.70 4.31
C PHE A 343 -5.03 34.53 3.55
N THR A 344 -4.36 34.04 2.51
CA THR A 344 -4.77 32.86 1.74
C THR A 344 -3.56 31.99 1.43
N GLU A 345 -3.70 30.68 1.57
CA GLU A 345 -2.80 29.65 1.06
C GLU A 345 -3.36 29.13 -0.28
N VAL A 346 -2.49 28.89 -1.26
CA VAL A 346 -2.83 28.33 -2.57
C VAL A 346 -1.77 27.30 -2.95
N ASP A 347 -2.20 26.15 -3.48
CA ASP A 347 -1.34 25.14 -4.09
C ASP A 347 -1.94 24.77 -5.46
N GLU A 348 -1.11 24.45 -6.46
CA GLU A 348 -1.59 24.07 -7.81
C GLU A 348 -2.29 22.69 -7.83
N ALA A 349 -2.04 21.86 -6.80
CA ALA A 349 -2.58 20.53 -6.63
C ALA A 349 -3.58 20.49 -5.46
N TRP A 350 -3.09 20.46 -4.22
CA TRP A 350 -3.91 20.47 -3.00
C TRP A 350 -3.15 21.07 -1.82
N ILE A 351 -3.86 21.50 -0.77
CA ILE A 351 -3.29 21.97 0.50
C ILE A 351 -3.51 20.91 1.57
N GLU A 352 -2.53 20.67 2.43
CA GLU A 352 -2.69 19.79 3.59
C GLU A 352 -3.72 20.37 4.56
N ASN A 353 -4.77 19.60 4.86
CA ASN A 353 -5.89 20.07 5.68
C ASN A 353 -5.60 20.00 7.19
N GLU A 354 -4.54 19.31 7.61
CA GLU A 354 -4.06 19.31 8.99
C GLU A 354 -3.12 20.49 9.29
N ASN A 355 -3.73 21.64 9.59
CA ASN A 355 -3.01 22.86 9.98
C ASN A 355 -3.58 23.44 11.30
N PRO A 356 -3.36 22.79 12.46
CA PRO A 356 -3.93 23.21 13.74
C PRO A 356 -3.32 24.52 14.23
N VAL A 357 -4.16 25.47 14.63
CA VAL A 357 -3.74 26.79 15.12
C VAL A 357 -2.97 26.64 16.43
N ARG A 358 -1.71 27.11 16.47
CA ARG A 358 -0.96 27.31 17.71
C ARG A 358 -0.66 28.80 17.86
N TRP A 359 -1.36 29.46 18.79
CA TRP A 359 -1.23 30.90 19.05
C TRP A 359 0.13 31.26 19.63
N LEU A 360 0.62 32.45 19.27
CA LEU A 360 1.89 33.05 19.67
C LEU A 360 1.74 34.57 19.85
N GLU A 361 2.66 35.19 20.58
CA GLU A 361 2.69 36.63 20.92
C GLU A 361 1.38 37.11 21.55
N GLY A 362 0.81 36.29 22.44
CA GLY A 362 -0.48 36.54 23.10
C GLY A 362 -1.68 36.51 22.15
N GLY A 363 -1.58 35.82 21.01
CA GLY A 363 -2.62 35.72 19.99
C GLY A 363 -2.43 36.63 18.78
N LYS A 364 -1.41 37.49 18.76
CA LYS A 364 -1.10 38.38 17.62
C LYS A 364 -0.58 37.60 16.40
N LYS A 365 -0.03 36.41 16.64
CA LYS A 365 0.53 35.53 15.63
C LYS A 365 0.15 34.07 15.89
N PHE A 366 0.35 33.22 14.90
CA PHE A 366 0.17 31.77 15.04
C PHE A 366 1.11 31.02 14.11
N LEU A 367 1.39 29.77 14.50
CA LEU A 367 2.12 28.82 13.67
C LEU A 367 1.27 28.43 12.45
N TRP A 368 1.90 28.37 11.28
CA TRP A 368 1.29 27.95 10.03
C TRP A 368 2.20 26.97 9.29
N ILE A 369 1.67 25.84 8.83
CA ILE A 369 2.41 24.88 8.01
C ILE A 369 2.10 25.13 6.54
N SER A 370 3.10 25.15 5.67
CA SER A 370 2.93 25.40 4.23
C SER A 370 4.02 24.71 3.42
N GLU A 371 3.71 24.39 2.15
CA GLU A 371 4.64 23.82 1.19
C GLU A 371 5.08 24.81 0.10
N ARG A 372 4.79 26.11 0.29
CA ARG A 372 5.00 27.20 -0.68
C ARG A 372 6.44 27.38 -1.19
N SER A 373 7.43 26.80 -0.50
CA SER A 373 8.84 26.80 -0.90
C SER A 373 9.25 25.61 -1.78
N GLY A 374 8.31 24.71 -2.12
CA GLY A 374 8.59 23.38 -2.65
C GLY A 374 8.82 22.33 -1.56
N TRP A 375 8.99 22.76 -0.31
CA TRP A 375 9.21 21.91 0.87
C TRP A 375 8.25 22.30 2.00
N ARG A 376 7.82 21.32 2.79
CA ARG A 376 6.95 21.51 3.94
C ARG A 376 7.74 22.14 5.07
N HIS A 377 7.37 23.38 5.43
CA HIS A 377 8.04 24.16 6.48
C HIS A 377 7.02 24.81 7.42
N ALA A 378 7.54 25.25 8.57
CA ALA A 378 6.84 26.04 9.56
C ALA A 378 7.04 27.53 9.28
N TYR A 379 5.94 28.28 9.36
CA TYR A 379 5.86 29.72 9.13
C TYR A 379 5.11 30.39 10.29
N LEU A 380 5.28 31.70 10.40
CA LEU A 380 4.64 32.56 11.39
C LEU A 380 3.66 33.50 10.67
N ALA A 381 2.36 33.30 10.90
CA ALA A 381 1.28 34.13 10.36
C ALA A 381 0.77 35.14 11.42
N SER A 382 0.04 36.19 11.01
CA SER A 382 -0.48 37.21 11.93
C SER A 382 -1.96 37.53 11.73
N VAL A 383 -2.65 37.87 12.82
CA VAL A 383 -4.05 38.34 12.85
C VAL A 383 -4.24 39.72 12.20
N ALA A 384 -3.15 40.46 11.99
CA ALA A 384 -3.15 41.66 11.16
C ALA A 384 -3.28 41.36 9.66
N GLY A 385 -2.99 40.12 9.24
CA GLY A 385 -2.84 39.72 7.84
C GLY A 385 -1.46 40.05 7.26
N GLY A 386 -1.32 39.87 5.95
CA GLY A 386 -0.06 40.03 5.22
C GLY A 386 0.71 38.71 5.03
N ASP A 387 1.99 38.82 4.68
CA ASP A 387 2.85 37.66 4.40
C ASP A 387 3.21 36.87 5.67
N VAL A 388 3.36 35.54 5.50
CA VAL A 388 3.82 34.64 6.57
C VAL A 388 5.35 34.51 6.52
N VAL A 389 6.00 34.58 7.68
CA VAL A 389 7.47 34.59 7.80
C VAL A 389 7.98 33.18 8.06
N PRO A 390 8.98 32.64 7.31
CA PRO A 390 9.49 31.29 7.56
C PRO A 390 10.21 31.17 8.91
N ILE A 391 9.93 30.08 9.62
CA ILE A 391 10.61 29.66 10.85
C ILE A 391 11.61 28.54 10.55
N THR A 392 11.24 27.59 9.67
CA THR A 392 12.16 26.59 9.11
C THR A 392 12.38 26.85 7.62
N THR A 393 13.57 26.51 7.13
CA THR A 393 14.00 26.67 5.72
C THR A 393 15.04 25.61 5.38
N GLY A 394 15.11 25.22 4.10
CA GLY A 394 16.10 24.29 3.55
C GLY A 394 15.45 23.23 2.66
N ASP A 395 16.28 22.41 2.02
CA ASP A 395 15.84 21.36 1.10
C ASP A 395 15.44 20.06 1.82
N PHE A 396 14.50 20.18 2.75
CA PHE A 396 13.92 19.07 3.52
C PHE A 396 12.50 19.41 3.98
N ASP A 397 11.68 18.38 4.23
CA ASP A 397 10.36 18.56 4.84
C ASP A 397 10.41 18.41 6.37
N ILE A 398 9.66 19.27 7.07
CA ILE A 398 9.23 18.93 8.43
C ILE A 398 8.15 17.85 8.37
N ILE A 399 8.27 16.86 9.25
CA ILE A 399 7.36 15.73 9.39
C ILE A 399 6.24 16.09 10.38
N ASP A 400 6.58 16.57 11.58
CA ASP A 400 5.62 16.91 12.64
C ASP A 400 6.06 18.12 13.47
N ILE A 401 5.12 18.79 14.15
CA ILE A 401 5.41 19.81 15.17
C ILE A 401 5.22 19.22 16.58
N GLU A 402 6.34 18.98 17.26
CA GLU A 402 6.36 18.30 18.56
C GLU A 402 5.99 19.29 19.69
N ALA A 403 6.59 20.49 19.73
CA ALA A 403 6.28 21.53 20.73
C ALA A 403 6.66 22.95 20.28
N VAL A 404 6.11 23.96 20.97
CA VAL A 404 6.53 25.36 20.83
C VAL A 404 6.82 25.93 22.21
N ASP A 405 8.08 26.21 22.51
CA ASP A 405 8.53 26.88 23.73
C ASP A 405 8.63 28.39 23.43
N GLU A 406 7.49 29.08 23.46
CA GLU A 406 7.43 30.53 23.20
C GLU A 406 8.29 31.31 24.22
N ALA A 407 8.27 30.91 25.50
CA ALA A 407 8.99 31.57 26.58
C ALA A 407 10.52 31.57 26.39
N ARG A 408 11.09 30.53 25.77
CA ARG A 408 12.51 30.47 25.39
C ARG A 408 12.74 30.75 23.90
N GLY A 409 11.68 31.00 23.13
CA GLY A 409 11.67 31.35 21.72
C GLY A 409 12.07 30.21 20.77
N PHE A 410 11.68 28.96 21.05
CA PHE A 410 12.04 27.77 20.23
C PHE A 410 10.83 27.01 19.67
N LEU A 411 10.95 26.55 18.44
CA LEU A 411 10.11 25.53 17.81
C LEU A 411 10.81 24.17 17.90
N TYR A 412 10.13 23.13 18.37
CA TYR A 412 10.58 21.74 18.34
C TYR A 412 9.76 20.97 17.30
N TYR A 413 10.43 20.31 16.36
CA TYR A 413 9.81 19.66 15.21
C TYR A 413 10.56 18.39 14.80
N ALA A 414 9.85 17.46 14.18
CA ALA A 414 10.45 16.27 13.58
C ALA A 414 10.79 16.54 12.11
N ALA A 415 11.95 16.06 11.65
CA ALA A 415 12.37 16.10 10.24
C ALA A 415 13.37 14.98 9.95
N SER A 416 13.70 14.76 8.67
CA SER A 416 14.85 13.93 8.29
C SER A 416 15.48 14.44 6.99
N PRO A 417 16.42 15.40 7.06
CA PRO A 417 17.01 16.03 5.88
C PRO A 417 17.78 15.07 4.97
N ASP A 418 18.48 14.10 5.53
CA ASP A 418 19.43 13.25 4.79
C ASP A 418 18.81 11.94 4.28
N ILE A 419 17.91 11.34 5.09
CA ILE A 419 17.38 9.98 4.88
C ILE A 419 15.88 9.99 5.18
N ALA A 420 15.04 10.04 4.14
CA ALA A 420 13.59 10.21 4.24
C ALA A 420 12.83 9.04 4.93
N THR A 421 13.48 7.91 5.15
CA THR A 421 12.92 6.75 5.88
C THR A 421 13.09 6.88 7.41
N GLN A 422 13.91 7.80 7.89
CA GLN A 422 14.20 8.05 9.30
C GLN A 422 13.40 9.27 9.83
N ARG A 423 13.38 9.48 11.16
CA ARG A 423 12.69 10.62 11.81
C ARG A 423 13.48 11.09 13.02
N TYR A 424 13.86 12.35 13.03
CA TYR A 424 14.73 12.96 14.05
C TYR A 424 14.10 14.22 14.64
N LEU A 425 14.35 14.48 15.93
CA LEU A 425 13.93 15.71 16.59
C LEU A 425 14.96 16.82 16.34
N TYR A 426 14.45 17.95 15.87
CA TYR A 426 15.18 19.20 15.71
C TYR A 426 14.54 20.31 16.56
N ARG A 427 15.32 21.35 16.83
CA ARG A 427 14.80 22.64 17.30
C ARG A 427 15.38 23.80 16.51
N VAL A 428 14.62 24.87 16.38
CA VAL A 428 15.06 26.15 15.79
C VAL A 428 14.49 27.32 16.58
N LYS A 429 15.08 28.51 16.48
CA LYS A 429 14.46 29.73 17.04
C LYS A 429 13.20 30.11 16.27
N LEU A 430 12.20 30.65 16.98
CA LEU A 430 10.96 31.17 16.36
C LEU A 430 11.20 32.38 15.42
N SER A 431 12.36 33.03 15.52
CA SER A 431 12.86 34.04 14.59
C SER A 431 13.49 33.46 13.31
N GLY A 432 13.46 32.13 13.13
CA GLY A 432 14.33 31.43 12.19
C GLY A 432 15.79 31.35 12.64
N GLY A 433 16.61 30.61 11.90
CA GLY A 433 18.03 30.40 12.14
C GLY A 433 18.49 28.98 11.77
N THR A 434 19.74 28.64 12.09
CA THR A 434 20.25 27.28 11.93
C THR A 434 19.51 26.31 12.88
N PRO A 435 18.98 25.17 12.39
CA PRO A 435 18.36 24.18 13.25
C PRO A 435 19.40 23.30 13.96
N GLU A 436 19.12 22.94 15.21
CA GLU A 436 19.92 22.00 16.01
C GLU A 436 19.21 20.64 16.06
N ARG A 437 19.93 19.55 15.74
CA ARG A 437 19.44 18.18 15.97
C ARG A 437 19.53 17.87 17.47
N VAL A 438 18.40 17.49 18.06
CA VAL A 438 18.26 17.12 19.48
C VAL A 438 18.37 15.61 19.67
N SER A 439 17.85 14.80 18.73
CA SER A 439 17.94 13.33 18.79
C SER A 439 19.38 12.82 18.55
N PRO A 440 19.92 11.87 19.35
CA PRO A 440 21.33 11.48 19.30
C PRO A 440 21.80 11.04 17.90
N ALA A 441 23.01 11.44 17.51
CA ALA A 441 23.60 11.07 16.23
C ALA A 441 23.84 9.55 16.10
N ALA A 442 24.19 8.89 17.21
CA ALA A 442 24.43 7.44 17.27
C ALA A 442 23.16 6.57 17.23
N GLN A 443 21.96 7.17 17.28
CA GLN A 443 20.68 6.47 17.18
C GLN A 443 20.10 6.67 15.77
N ALA A 444 20.52 5.85 14.81
CA ALA A 444 19.90 5.78 13.49
C ALA A 444 18.50 5.12 13.59
N GLY A 445 17.49 5.63 12.86
CA GLY A 445 16.13 5.09 12.89
C GLY A 445 15.02 6.13 13.06
N TRP A 446 13.94 5.71 13.69
CA TRP A 446 12.71 6.48 13.87
C TRP A 446 12.51 6.85 15.34
N HIS A 447 12.58 8.16 15.62
CA HIS A 447 12.34 8.74 16.94
C HIS A 447 10.95 9.38 17.01
N THR A 448 10.26 9.25 18.14
CA THR A 448 9.03 9.98 18.48
C THR A 448 9.10 10.58 19.90
N TYR A 449 8.43 11.71 20.11
CA TYR A 449 8.52 12.47 21.36
C TYR A 449 7.15 12.95 21.86
N GLN A 450 6.93 12.86 23.17
CA GLN A 450 5.85 13.53 23.89
C GLN A 450 6.49 14.53 24.86
N ILE A 451 6.69 15.77 24.40
CA ILE A 451 7.37 16.83 25.17
C ILE A 451 6.49 17.32 26.33
N ALA A 452 7.09 17.52 27.50
CA ALA A 452 6.41 18.02 28.69
C ALA A 452 6.11 19.52 28.57
N LEU A 453 5.05 19.99 29.25
CA LEU A 453 4.55 21.37 29.16
C LEU A 453 5.53 22.44 29.67
N ASN A 454 6.57 22.05 30.42
CA ASN A 454 7.65 22.94 30.86
C ASN A 454 8.84 23.02 29.86
N TYR A 455 8.79 22.22 28.79
CA TYR A 455 9.80 22.00 27.74
C TYR A 455 11.18 21.53 28.23
N GLN A 456 11.26 21.02 29.47
CA GLN A 456 12.50 20.51 30.08
C GLN A 456 12.63 18.98 29.98
N PHE A 457 11.54 18.27 29.69
CA PHE A 457 11.53 16.81 29.58
C PHE A 457 10.71 16.33 28.39
N ALA A 458 10.91 15.08 27.97
CA ALA A 458 10.04 14.40 27.02
C ALA A 458 10.01 12.89 27.29
N VAL A 459 8.90 12.22 26.96
CA VAL A 459 8.93 10.78 26.71
C VAL A 459 9.48 10.63 25.30
N HIS A 460 10.60 9.96 25.18
CA HIS A 460 11.25 9.63 23.92
C HIS A 460 11.04 8.14 23.64
N THR A 461 10.63 7.80 22.41
CA THR A 461 10.71 6.42 21.91
C THR A 461 11.58 6.37 20.65
N TRP A 462 12.53 5.43 20.62
CA TRP A 462 13.33 5.13 19.44
C TRP A 462 13.23 3.65 19.06
N SER A 463 13.20 3.38 17.76
CA SER A 463 13.37 2.05 17.17
C SER A 463 14.05 2.17 15.80
N ASN A 464 14.50 1.03 15.26
CA ASN A 464 14.86 0.90 13.86
C ASN A 464 14.29 -0.43 13.31
N LEU A 465 14.44 -0.72 12.02
CA LEU A 465 13.82 -1.90 11.38
C LEU A 465 14.10 -3.26 12.08
N VAL A 466 15.23 -3.38 12.79
CA VAL A 466 15.67 -4.61 13.46
C VAL A 466 15.69 -4.52 14.99
N THR A 467 15.48 -3.34 15.58
CA THR A 467 15.61 -3.10 17.03
C THR A 467 14.26 -2.76 17.67
N PRO A 468 13.71 -3.62 18.55
CA PRO A 468 12.49 -3.34 19.30
C PRO A 468 12.56 -2.03 20.10
N PRO A 469 11.43 -1.30 20.27
CA PRO A 469 11.44 0.06 20.77
C PRO A 469 12.00 0.18 22.19
N ARG A 470 12.83 1.21 22.40
CA ARG A 470 13.23 1.71 23.71
C ARG A 470 12.44 2.98 23.99
N THR A 471 11.80 3.06 25.16
CA THR A 471 11.04 4.23 25.61
C THR A 471 11.60 4.75 26.93
N GLU A 472 11.86 6.06 26.98
CA GLU A 472 12.64 6.71 28.03
C GLU A 472 12.01 8.06 28.40
N ILE A 473 12.28 8.55 29.60
CA ILE A 473 12.16 9.99 29.91
C ILE A 473 13.55 10.60 29.75
N ILE A 474 13.61 11.66 28.93
CA ILE A 474 14.82 12.43 28.68
C ILE A 474 14.68 13.86 29.21
N ARG A 475 15.82 14.53 29.44
CA ARG A 475 15.91 15.98 29.66
C ARG A 475 16.20 16.70 28.34
N LEU A 476 15.48 17.78 28.08
CA LEU A 476 15.69 18.70 26.96
C LEU A 476 16.48 19.93 27.42
N PRO A 477 17.31 20.55 26.55
CA PRO A 477 17.53 20.18 25.15
C PRO A 477 18.66 19.15 24.92
N GLY A 478 19.37 18.71 25.96
CA GLY A 478 20.57 17.86 25.82
C GLY A 478 20.31 16.40 25.44
N HIS A 479 19.06 15.93 25.47
CA HIS A 479 18.68 14.53 25.28
C HIS A 479 19.36 13.57 26.28
N GLU A 480 19.53 14.04 27.52
CA GLU A 480 20.07 13.26 28.63
C GLU A 480 19.01 12.25 29.09
N VAL A 481 19.32 10.96 29.16
CA VAL A 481 18.38 9.96 29.70
C VAL A 481 18.25 10.14 31.21
N VAL A 482 17.04 10.47 31.67
CA VAL A 482 16.69 10.57 33.10
C VAL A 482 16.24 9.21 33.62
N ARG A 483 15.38 8.50 32.88
CA ARG A 483 14.89 7.17 33.26
C ARG A 483 14.42 6.36 32.05
N THR A 484 14.95 5.15 31.88
CA THR A 484 14.37 4.15 30.97
C THR A 484 13.02 3.70 31.53
N LEU A 485 11.95 3.76 30.72
CA LEU A 485 10.62 3.23 31.10
C LEU A 485 10.40 1.82 30.58
N VAL A 486 10.85 1.55 29.34
CA VAL A 486 10.86 0.22 28.71
C VAL A 486 12.10 0.11 27.83
N ASP A 487 12.89 -0.94 28.00
CA ASP A 487 14.03 -1.26 27.12
C ASP A 487 13.72 -2.36 26.09
N ASN A 488 12.64 -3.13 26.28
CA ASN A 488 12.35 -4.36 25.54
C ASN A 488 13.48 -5.41 25.58
N GLN A 489 14.31 -5.42 26.62
CA GLN A 489 15.47 -6.31 26.70
C GLN A 489 15.11 -7.81 26.58
N PRO A 490 14.05 -8.35 27.24
CA PRO A 490 13.67 -9.76 27.08
C PRO A 490 13.23 -10.16 25.67
N LEU A 491 12.79 -9.18 24.86
CA LEU A 491 12.49 -9.39 23.44
C LEU A 491 13.77 -9.31 22.61
N LYS A 492 14.66 -8.35 22.90
CA LYS A 492 15.98 -8.21 22.24
C LYS A 492 16.84 -9.46 22.42
N ASP A 493 16.96 -9.96 23.65
CA ASP A 493 17.72 -11.18 23.96
C ASP A 493 17.21 -12.39 23.16
N LYS A 494 15.87 -12.52 23.04
CA LYS A 494 15.24 -13.59 22.28
C LYS A 494 15.50 -13.48 20.78
N LEU A 495 15.34 -12.30 20.19
CA LEU A 495 15.58 -12.08 18.75
C LEU A 495 17.06 -12.26 18.41
N ALA A 496 17.97 -11.83 19.29
CA ALA A 496 19.41 -11.96 19.12
C ALA A 496 19.88 -13.43 19.17
N ALA A 497 19.29 -14.25 20.06
CA ALA A 497 19.59 -15.68 20.15
C ALA A 497 19.16 -16.50 18.91
N TRP A 498 18.36 -15.92 18.01
CA TRP A 498 17.58 -16.65 17.00
C TRP A 498 18.03 -16.48 15.56
N LYS A 499 19.09 -15.70 15.29
CA LYS A 499 19.65 -15.46 13.94
C LYS A 499 18.58 -15.15 12.86
N LEU A 500 17.57 -14.36 13.23
CA LEU A 500 16.46 -14.06 12.34
C LEU A 500 16.91 -13.28 11.08
N PRO A 501 16.20 -13.42 9.95
CA PRO A 501 16.30 -12.53 8.80
C PRO A 501 16.29 -11.06 9.23
N GLN A 502 17.39 -10.37 8.95
CA GLN A 502 17.47 -8.93 9.19
C GLN A 502 16.84 -8.17 8.01
N ALA A 503 16.25 -7.02 8.33
CA ALA A 503 15.77 -6.08 7.34
C ALA A 503 16.85 -5.04 7.05
N GLU A 504 17.06 -4.75 5.78
CA GLU A 504 17.95 -3.69 5.31
C GLU A 504 17.18 -2.65 4.49
N LEU A 505 17.61 -1.39 4.57
CA LEU A 505 17.16 -0.31 3.70
C LEU A 505 17.97 -0.32 2.39
N PHE A 506 17.31 0.02 1.29
CA PHE A 506 17.96 0.22 0.00
C PHE A 506 17.33 1.41 -0.74
N ARG A 507 17.94 1.79 -1.88
CA ARG A 507 17.28 2.63 -2.89
C ARG A 507 17.37 1.98 -4.26
N VAL A 508 16.42 2.31 -5.14
CA VAL A 508 16.34 1.82 -6.51
C VAL A 508 16.12 2.97 -7.48
N ASP A 509 17.03 3.14 -8.43
CA ASP A 509 16.81 3.95 -9.63
C ASP A 509 15.90 3.18 -10.59
N ILE A 510 14.78 3.80 -11.00
CA ILE A 510 13.84 3.25 -11.98
C ILE A 510 13.97 3.90 -13.37
N GLY A 511 15.01 4.72 -13.55
CA GLY A 511 15.26 5.51 -14.75
C GLY A 511 14.64 6.92 -14.67
N GLY A 512 15.02 7.77 -15.63
CA GLY A 512 14.49 9.14 -15.72
C GLY A 512 14.86 10.07 -14.56
N GLY A 513 15.84 9.69 -13.73
CA GLY A 513 16.22 10.43 -12.52
C GLY A 513 15.30 10.18 -11.32
N VAL A 514 14.54 9.08 -11.31
CA VAL A 514 13.64 8.72 -10.20
C VAL A 514 14.27 7.61 -9.36
N GLU A 515 14.83 8.01 -8.22
CA GLU A 515 15.37 7.10 -7.19
C GLU A 515 14.33 6.93 -6.06
N LEU A 516 13.93 5.70 -5.75
CA LEU A 516 12.91 5.37 -4.74
C LEU A 516 13.53 4.65 -3.54
N ASP A 517 13.06 4.93 -2.33
CA ASP A 517 13.49 4.25 -1.09
C ASP A 517 12.74 2.91 -0.92
N GLY A 518 13.41 1.91 -0.34
CA GLY A 518 12.83 0.60 -0.05
C GLY A 518 13.44 -0.11 1.16
N TRP A 519 12.82 -1.21 1.58
CA TRP A 519 13.40 -2.18 2.52
C TRP A 519 13.21 -3.60 2.03
N ARG A 520 14.09 -4.52 2.42
CA ARG A 520 13.93 -5.97 2.22
C ARG A 520 14.33 -6.78 3.46
N TYR A 521 13.59 -7.86 3.72
CA TYR A 521 14.02 -9.02 4.49
C TYR A 521 14.51 -10.08 3.50
N ALA A 522 15.72 -10.59 3.70
CA ALA A 522 16.32 -11.64 2.87
C ALA A 522 16.42 -12.98 3.63
N PRO A 523 16.28 -14.14 2.96
CA PRO A 523 16.53 -15.43 3.59
C PRO A 523 17.96 -15.52 4.17
N PRO A 524 18.18 -16.21 5.31
CA PRO A 524 19.49 -16.24 5.97
C PRO A 524 20.61 -16.84 5.11
N GLU A 525 20.26 -17.71 4.18
CA GLU A 525 21.17 -18.44 3.29
C GLU A 525 21.02 -18.01 1.81
N ILE A 526 20.64 -16.76 1.55
CA ILE A 526 20.41 -16.20 0.20
C ILE A 526 21.59 -16.37 -0.78
N ASN A 527 22.83 -16.58 -0.29
CA ASN A 527 24.06 -16.56 -1.09
C ASN A 527 24.27 -17.79 -2.01
N GLY A 528 23.33 -18.74 -2.10
CA GLY A 528 23.38 -19.87 -3.02
C GLY A 528 22.78 -19.59 -4.41
N ASP A 529 22.93 -20.52 -5.36
CA ASP A 529 22.33 -20.42 -6.70
C ASP A 529 20.78 -20.53 -6.69
N ARG A 530 20.18 -20.79 -5.53
CA ARG A 530 18.73 -20.92 -5.33
C ARG A 530 18.01 -19.62 -5.71
N LYS A 531 16.94 -19.75 -6.49
CA LYS A 531 16.04 -18.65 -6.85
C LYS A 531 14.92 -18.53 -5.83
N HIS A 532 14.73 -17.34 -5.28
CA HIS A 532 13.79 -17.03 -4.22
C HIS A 532 12.57 -16.25 -4.74
N PRO A 533 11.34 -16.66 -4.39
CA PRO A 533 10.14 -15.90 -4.72
C PRO A 533 10.16 -14.55 -3.98
N VAL A 534 9.63 -13.50 -4.61
CA VAL A 534 9.63 -12.14 -4.05
C VAL A 534 8.20 -11.71 -3.71
N PHE A 535 7.99 -11.18 -2.51
CA PHE A 535 6.68 -10.74 -2.03
C PHE A 535 6.73 -9.29 -1.54
N PHE A 536 6.09 -8.39 -2.28
CA PHE A 536 6.09 -6.96 -1.99
C PHE A 536 4.92 -6.54 -1.08
N HIS A 537 5.17 -5.61 -0.16
CA HIS A 537 4.16 -4.87 0.60
C HIS A 537 4.07 -3.45 0.04
N VAL A 538 2.84 -2.98 -0.23
CA VAL A 538 2.61 -1.66 -0.84
C VAL A 538 1.51 -0.87 -0.14
N TYR A 539 1.66 0.46 -0.13
CA TYR A 539 0.54 1.39 0.00
C TYR A 539 0.42 2.25 -1.26
N GLY A 540 1.44 3.05 -1.57
CA GLY A 540 1.61 3.72 -2.86
C GLY A 540 0.64 4.87 -3.19
N GLU A 541 -0.35 5.15 -2.34
CA GLU A 541 -1.29 6.27 -2.45
C GLU A 541 -0.96 7.45 -1.49
N PRO A 542 -1.52 8.66 -1.72
CA PRO A 542 -1.11 9.92 -1.06
C PRO A 542 -1.15 10.01 0.47
N HIS A 543 -1.73 9.05 1.17
CA HIS A 543 -1.86 9.06 2.63
C HIS A 543 -0.74 8.29 3.37
N GLY A 544 0.01 7.42 2.69
CA GLY A 544 0.91 6.46 3.33
C GLY A 544 2.38 6.57 2.94
N GLN A 545 3.26 6.10 3.84
CA GLN A 545 4.67 5.78 3.63
C GLN A 545 4.95 4.46 4.36
N VAL A 546 5.33 3.41 3.63
CA VAL A 546 5.58 2.06 4.20
C VAL A 546 7.07 1.73 4.38
N VAL A 547 7.96 2.56 3.86
CA VAL A 547 9.41 2.45 3.99
C VAL A 547 9.88 3.41 5.08
N LYS A 548 9.91 2.89 6.30
CA LYS A 548 10.36 3.61 7.51
C LYS A 548 11.38 2.75 8.25
N ASP A 549 12.42 3.39 8.76
CA ASP A 549 13.43 2.76 9.60
C ASP A 549 12.92 2.62 11.03
N ALA A 550 11.90 1.77 11.22
CA ALA A 550 11.12 1.65 12.43
C ALA A 550 10.71 0.19 12.68
N TRP A 551 10.56 -0.19 13.95
CA TRP A 551 10.13 -1.53 14.32
C TRP A 551 8.66 -1.78 13.96
N THR A 552 8.39 -2.77 13.10
CA THR A 552 7.04 -3.08 12.57
C THR A 552 6.30 -4.18 13.35
N GLY A 553 6.83 -4.60 14.51
CA GLY A 553 6.16 -5.52 15.43
C GLY A 553 5.78 -6.86 14.80
N LYS A 554 4.57 -7.35 15.12
CA LYS A 554 4.06 -8.64 14.62
C LYS A 554 3.98 -8.74 13.09
N ARG A 555 3.94 -7.62 12.36
CA ARG A 555 4.00 -7.62 10.89
C ARG A 555 5.43 -7.86 10.39
N GLY A 556 6.42 -7.23 11.01
CA GLY A 556 7.85 -7.48 10.75
C GLY A 556 8.25 -8.92 11.09
N LEU A 557 7.73 -9.48 12.19
CA LEU A 557 7.93 -10.88 12.52
C LEU A 557 7.29 -11.83 11.50
N TRP A 558 6.16 -11.46 10.89
CA TRP A 558 5.59 -12.23 9.78
C TRP A 558 6.44 -12.15 8.51
N TYR A 559 7.00 -10.98 8.18
CA TYR A 559 7.96 -10.85 7.08
C TYR A 559 9.24 -11.67 7.33
N ALA A 560 9.75 -11.66 8.56
CA ALA A 560 10.90 -12.48 8.97
C ALA A 560 10.58 -13.99 8.95
N MET A 561 9.34 -14.39 9.28
CA MET A 561 8.87 -15.78 9.12
C MET A 561 8.88 -16.21 7.66
N LEU A 562 8.32 -15.40 6.76
CA LEU A 562 8.36 -15.66 5.32
C LEU A 562 9.80 -15.69 4.78
N ALA A 563 10.70 -14.87 5.30
CA ALA A 563 12.12 -14.92 4.96
C ALA A 563 12.84 -16.17 5.52
N GLN A 564 12.45 -16.69 6.70
CA GLN A 564 12.89 -18.02 7.17
C GLN A 564 12.34 -19.16 6.30
N ASP A 565 11.12 -19.01 5.78
CA ASP A 565 10.53 -19.99 4.85
C ASP A 565 11.22 -19.95 3.47
N GLY A 566 11.76 -18.79 3.07
CA GLY A 566 12.63 -18.64 1.90
C GLY A 566 12.18 -17.59 0.87
N TYR A 567 11.26 -16.68 1.21
CA TYR A 567 10.88 -15.54 0.37
C TYR A 567 11.83 -14.36 0.57
N ILE A 568 12.04 -13.56 -0.48
CA ILE A 568 12.51 -12.18 -0.32
C ILE A 568 11.26 -11.32 -0.09
N VAL A 569 11.14 -10.67 1.06
CA VAL A 569 9.97 -9.82 1.39
C VAL A 569 10.40 -8.36 1.39
N ALA A 570 9.74 -7.50 0.61
CA ALA A 570 10.23 -6.14 0.38
C ALA A 570 9.11 -5.08 0.31
N ALA A 571 9.48 -3.81 0.33
CA ALA A 571 8.61 -2.68 -0.01
C ALA A 571 9.42 -1.58 -0.71
N VAL A 572 8.72 -0.76 -1.50
CA VAL A 572 9.25 0.45 -2.14
C VAL A 572 8.19 1.54 -2.03
N ASP A 573 8.56 2.76 -1.64
CA ASP A 573 7.66 3.92 -1.66
C ASP A 573 7.88 4.72 -2.96
N ASN A 574 6.90 4.64 -3.87
CA ASN A 574 6.85 5.39 -5.13
C ASN A 574 6.64 6.90 -4.92
N ARG A 575 6.85 7.71 -5.96
CA ARG A 575 6.44 9.11 -5.91
C ARG A 575 4.93 9.20 -5.72
N GLY A 576 4.48 10.16 -4.93
CA GLY A 576 3.11 10.26 -4.43
C GLY A 576 2.90 9.84 -2.98
N THR A 577 3.77 9.00 -2.40
CA THR A 577 3.67 8.62 -0.97
C THR A 577 4.00 9.79 -0.04
N MET A 578 3.59 9.70 1.23
CA MET A 578 3.89 10.70 2.29
C MET A 578 5.36 10.78 2.71
N SER A 579 6.29 10.28 1.89
CA SER A 579 7.72 10.41 2.13
C SER A 579 8.14 11.90 2.21
N PRO A 580 8.99 12.29 3.17
CA PRO A 580 9.53 13.65 3.30
C PRO A 580 10.60 13.93 2.23
N ARG A 581 10.16 14.03 0.96
CA ARG A 581 11.01 14.16 -0.24
C ARG A 581 10.59 15.31 -1.18
N SER A 582 10.08 16.41 -0.62
CA SER A 582 9.49 17.61 -1.26
C SER A 582 8.02 17.49 -1.70
N ARG A 583 7.38 18.65 -1.85
CA ARG A 583 6.07 18.83 -2.51
C ARG A 583 6.06 18.18 -3.89
N ALA A 584 7.15 18.31 -4.66
CA ALA A 584 7.21 17.77 -6.02
C ALA A 584 7.14 16.24 -6.06
N PHE A 585 7.74 15.56 -5.07
CA PHE A 585 7.63 14.11 -4.92
C PHE A 585 6.23 13.68 -4.48
N ARG A 586 5.64 14.35 -3.48
CA ARG A 586 4.29 14.05 -2.97
C ARG A 586 3.17 14.36 -3.98
N LYS A 587 3.19 15.53 -4.62
CA LYS A 587 2.04 16.04 -5.39
C LYS A 587 2.05 15.72 -6.87
N CYS A 588 3.10 15.07 -7.40
CA CYS A 588 3.13 14.64 -8.80
C CYS A 588 2.01 13.64 -9.18
N VAL A 589 1.40 12.95 -8.21
CA VAL A 589 0.24 12.05 -8.43
C VAL A 589 -1.11 12.77 -8.48
N TYR A 590 -1.15 14.10 -8.34
CA TYR A 590 -2.39 14.88 -8.46
C TYR A 590 -3.09 14.62 -9.81
N LYS A 591 -4.41 14.42 -9.75
CA LYS A 591 -5.27 13.98 -10.88
C LYS A 591 -4.92 12.60 -11.47
N GLN A 592 -3.94 11.86 -10.92
CA GLN A 592 -3.47 10.58 -11.47
C GLN A 592 -3.13 9.49 -10.41
N VAL A 593 -3.82 9.50 -9.25
CA VAL A 593 -3.71 8.45 -8.21
C VAL A 593 -4.08 7.08 -8.82
N GLY A 594 -3.24 6.07 -8.54
CA GLY A 594 -3.34 4.74 -9.16
C GLY A 594 -2.67 4.62 -10.55
N ILE A 595 -2.42 5.74 -11.25
CA ILE A 595 -1.80 5.73 -12.60
C ILE A 595 -0.27 5.71 -12.49
N LEU A 596 0.34 6.83 -12.09
CA LEU A 596 1.80 6.98 -12.04
C LEU A 596 2.42 5.97 -11.04
N ALA A 597 1.85 5.90 -9.84
CA ALA A 597 2.30 5.01 -8.78
C ALA A 597 2.36 3.53 -9.19
N SER A 598 1.39 3.03 -9.98
CA SER A 598 1.40 1.63 -10.42
C SER A 598 2.46 1.35 -11.49
N GLN A 599 2.78 2.33 -12.33
CA GLN A 599 3.89 2.25 -13.29
C GLN A 599 5.24 2.24 -12.57
N GLU A 600 5.42 3.09 -11.56
CA GLU A 600 6.65 3.16 -10.77
C GLU A 600 6.89 1.91 -9.93
N GLN A 601 5.85 1.34 -9.31
CA GLN A 601 5.96 0.05 -8.62
C GLN A 601 6.43 -1.07 -9.56
N ALA A 602 5.82 -1.19 -10.75
CA ALA A 602 6.23 -2.18 -11.74
C ALA A 602 7.66 -1.95 -12.27
N ALA A 603 8.08 -0.69 -12.44
CA ALA A 603 9.44 -0.34 -12.82
C ALA A 603 10.47 -0.65 -11.72
N ALA A 604 10.15 -0.33 -10.46
CA ALA A 604 10.98 -0.65 -9.29
C ALA A 604 11.20 -2.16 -9.17
N VAL A 605 10.15 -2.98 -9.30
CA VAL A 605 10.30 -4.43 -9.28
C VAL A 605 11.19 -4.92 -10.43
N LYS A 606 11.04 -4.40 -11.66
CA LYS A 606 11.92 -4.77 -12.78
C LYS A 606 13.38 -4.40 -12.53
N ALA A 607 13.66 -3.22 -11.97
CA ALA A 607 15.00 -2.80 -11.60
C ALA A 607 15.60 -3.69 -10.49
N LEU A 608 14.83 -3.99 -9.44
CA LEU A 608 15.27 -4.84 -8.33
C LEU A 608 15.53 -6.29 -8.76
N LEU A 609 14.74 -6.85 -9.68
CA LEU A 609 14.97 -8.19 -10.25
C LEU A 609 16.29 -8.28 -11.05
N MET A 610 16.80 -7.18 -11.58
CA MET A 610 18.13 -7.13 -12.21
C MET A 610 19.25 -6.94 -11.18
N GLN A 611 18.99 -6.25 -10.07
CA GLN A 611 19.96 -5.99 -9.00
C GLN A 611 20.08 -7.15 -7.99
N TRP A 612 19.06 -7.98 -7.85
CA TRP A 612 19.01 -9.10 -6.89
C TRP A 612 19.15 -10.44 -7.63
N PRO A 613 20.37 -10.95 -7.88
CA PRO A 613 20.57 -12.14 -8.70
C PRO A 613 19.94 -13.43 -8.13
N HIS A 614 19.61 -13.45 -6.83
CA HIS A 614 18.93 -14.57 -6.17
C HIS A 614 17.40 -14.47 -6.22
N ALA A 615 16.84 -13.37 -6.72
CA ALA A 615 15.40 -13.22 -6.91
C ALA A 615 14.89 -14.00 -8.13
N ASP A 616 13.64 -14.47 -8.06
CA ASP A 616 12.97 -15.17 -9.15
C ASP A 616 11.97 -14.26 -9.90
N PRO A 617 12.26 -13.82 -11.14
CA PRO A 617 11.35 -12.99 -11.92
C PRO A 617 10.06 -13.73 -12.35
N ALA A 618 10.02 -15.07 -12.29
CA ALA A 618 8.81 -15.84 -12.56
C ALA A 618 7.90 -15.97 -11.32
N ARG A 619 8.37 -15.62 -10.11
CA ARG A 619 7.63 -15.77 -8.84
C ARG A 619 7.62 -14.47 -8.02
N VAL A 620 7.00 -13.42 -8.58
CA VAL A 620 6.76 -12.16 -7.85
C VAL A 620 5.28 -12.00 -7.46
N GLY A 621 5.06 -11.55 -6.23
CA GLY A 621 3.75 -11.25 -5.66
C GLY A 621 3.71 -9.91 -4.95
N ILE A 622 2.50 -9.44 -4.62
CA ILE A 622 2.30 -8.18 -3.89
C ILE A 622 1.11 -8.27 -2.92
N TRP A 623 1.12 -7.45 -1.88
CA TRP A 623 -0.06 -7.21 -1.06
C TRP A 623 -0.11 -5.79 -0.50
N GLY A 624 -1.32 -5.35 -0.17
CA GLY A 624 -1.56 -4.09 0.52
C GLY A 624 -2.97 -4.00 1.08
N TRP A 625 -3.20 -2.94 1.86
CA TRP A 625 -4.46 -2.66 2.56
C TRP A 625 -4.96 -1.27 2.18
N SER A 626 -6.29 -1.06 2.07
CA SER A 626 -6.89 0.24 1.73
C SER A 626 -6.41 0.70 0.34
N GLY A 627 -5.87 1.92 0.20
CA GLY A 627 -5.14 2.37 -1.00
C GLY A 627 -4.04 1.40 -1.46
N GLY A 628 -3.38 0.69 -0.54
CA GLY A 628 -2.46 -0.41 -0.88
C GLY A 628 -3.14 -1.63 -1.49
N GLY A 629 -4.40 -1.90 -1.13
CA GLY A 629 -5.24 -2.90 -1.79
C GLY A 629 -5.62 -2.45 -3.20
N SER A 630 -6.02 -1.19 -3.36
CA SER A 630 -6.25 -0.56 -4.67
C SER A 630 -5.00 -0.61 -5.57
N MET A 631 -3.82 -0.34 -5.01
CA MET A 631 -2.53 -0.43 -5.69
C MET A 631 -2.20 -1.87 -6.10
N SER A 632 -2.42 -2.85 -5.20
CA SER A 632 -2.22 -4.28 -5.46
C SER A 632 -3.10 -4.79 -6.61
N LEU A 633 -4.35 -4.31 -6.71
CA LEU A 633 -5.22 -4.59 -7.86
C LEU A 633 -4.71 -3.91 -9.13
N ASN A 634 -4.37 -2.62 -9.05
CA ASN A 634 -3.84 -1.85 -10.19
C ASN A 634 -2.64 -2.56 -10.82
N VAL A 635 -1.60 -2.91 -10.04
CA VAL A 635 -0.39 -3.53 -10.61
C VAL A 635 -0.62 -4.95 -11.12
N LEU A 636 -1.48 -5.75 -10.48
CA LEU A 636 -1.80 -7.11 -10.98
C LEU A 636 -2.57 -7.07 -12.31
N PHE A 637 -3.47 -6.09 -12.48
CA PHE A 637 -4.22 -5.94 -13.72
C PHE A 637 -3.40 -5.26 -14.83
N ARG A 638 -2.48 -4.34 -14.49
CA ARG A 638 -1.77 -3.49 -15.45
C ARG A 638 -0.33 -3.92 -15.75
N SER A 639 0.24 -4.78 -14.91
CA SER A 639 1.58 -5.37 -15.10
C SER A 639 1.60 -6.88 -14.84
N PRO A 640 0.75 -7.67 -15.54
CA PRO A 640 0.73 -9.13 -15.46
C PRO A 640 1.98 -9.81 -16.07
N ASP A 641 2.89 -9.03 -16.67
CA ASP A 641 4.24 -9.45 -17.03
C ASP A 641 5.15 -9.55 -15.78
N VAL A 642 4.91 -8.71 -14.77
CA VAL A 642 5.67 -8.66 -13.51
C VAL A 642 5.04 -9.55 -12.45
N TYR A 643 3.79 -9.29 -12.07
CA TYR A 643 3.16 -9.91 -10.91
C TYR A 643 2.46 -11.22 -11.28
N ARG A 644 2.58 -12.24 -10.43
CA ARG A 644 1.92 -13.55 -10.60
C ARG A 644 0.78 -13.74 -9.61
N MET A 645 0.78 -13.01 -8.50
CA MET A 645 -0.35 -12.94 -7.58
C MET A 645 -0.45 -11.58 -6.87
N ALA A 646 -1.63 -11.28 -6.33
CA ALA A 646 -1.81 -10.19 -5.38
C ALA A 646 -2.82 -10.55 -4.28
N ILE A 647 -2.63 -9.96 -3.09
CA ILE A 647 -3.63 -9.91 -2.02
C ILE A 647 -4.06 -8.46 -1.80
N ALA A 648 -5.33 -8.16 -2.06
CA ALA A 648 -5.91 -6.83 -1.86
C ALA A 648 -6.84 -6.84 -0.64
N VAL A 649 -6.42 -6.19 0.45
CA VAL A 649 -7.21 -6.10 1.69
C VAL A 649 -7.95 -4.76 1.75
N ALA A 650 -9.26 -4.80 1.98
CA ALA A 650 -10.18 -3.66 2.00
C ALA A 650 -9.92 -2.61 0.88
N PRO A 651 -9.81 -3.01 -0.40
CA PRO A 651 -9.45 -2.11 -1.50
C PRO A 651 -10.59 -1.15 -1.85
N MET A 652 -10.27 -0.11 -2.64
CA MET A 652 -11.24 0.73 -3.34
C MET A 652 -11.10 0.57 -4.88
N PRO A 653 -11.76 -0.43 -5.50
CA PRO A 653 -11.60 -0.72 -6.94
C PRO A 653 -12.13 0.33 -7.90
N ASP A 654 -13.05 1.20 -7.46
CA ASP A 654 -13.55 2.34 -8.23
C ASP A 654 -13.54 3.59 -7.35
N GLN A 655 -12.66 4.54 -7.70
CA GLN A 655 -12.45 5.77 -6.94
C GLN A 655 -13.72 6.62 -6.83
N LYS A 656 -14.69 6.49 -7.76
CA LYS A 656 -15.97 7.21 -7.68
C LYS A 656 -16.87 6.73 -6.53
N LEU A 657 -16.55 5.58 -5.92
CA LEU A 657 -17.33 5.02 -4.80
C LEU A 657 -16.84 5.45 -3.42
N TYR A 658 -15.69 6.13 -3.35
CA TYR A 658 -15.18 6.75 -2.13
C TYR A 658 -15.77 8.16 -1.95
N ASP A 659 -15.45 8.83 -0.85
CA ASP A 659 -16.06 10.11 -0.48
C ASP A 659 -15.50 11.31 -1.26
N THR A 660 -16.21 12.44 -1.19
CA THR A 660 -15.80 13.70 -1.81
C THR A 660 -14.52 14.29 -1.22
N ILE A 661 -14.34 14.27 0.11
CA ILE A 661 -13.27 15.03 0.79
C ILE A 661 -11.90 14.41 0.53
N TYR A 662 -11.73 13.10 0.70
CA TYR A 662 -10.48 12.42 0.32
C TYR A 662 -10.27 12.51 -1.19
N GLN A 663 -11.26 12.04 -1.96
CA GLN A 663 -10.97 11.64 -3.32
C GLN A 663 -10.86 12.83 -4.27
N GLU A 664 -11.68 13.88 -4.09
CA GLU A 664 -11.60 15.10 -4.90
C GLU A 664 -10.38 15.96 -4.54
N ARG A 665 -9.80 15.82 -3.33
CA ARG A 665 -8.52 16.46 -2.96
C ARG A 665 -7.38 16.00 -3.89
N TYR A 666 -7.25 14.69 -4.09
CA TYR A 666 -6.13 14.14 -4.87
C TYR A 666 -6.45 13.98 -6.36
N MET A 667 -7.72 13.83 -6.73
CA MET A 667 -8.15 13.65 -8.13
C MET A 667 -8.82 14.87 -8.78
N GLY A 668 -9.03 15.96 -8.03
CA GLY A 668 -9.85 17.08 -8.47
C GLY A 668 -11.34 16.72 -8.58
N LEU A 669 -12.15 17.66 -9.06
CA LEU A 669 -13.59 17.38 -9.29
C LEU A 669 -13.77 16.32 -10.38
N LEU A 670 -14.80 15.49 -10.25
CA LEU A 670 -15.08 14.42 -11.21
C LEU A 670 -15.24 14.94 -12.64
N GLU A 671 -15.86 16.11 -12.82
CA GLU A 671 -16.07 16.71 -14.14
C GLU A 671 -14.77 17.17 -14.82
N ASP A 672 -13.82 17.69 -14.05
CA ASP A 672 -12.48 18.10 -14.53
C ASP A 672 -11.58 16.92 -14.89
N ASN A 673 -11.84 15.72 -14.35
CA ASN A 673 -10.88 14.60 -14.39
C ASN A 673 -11.52 13.22 -14.62
N ARG A 674 -12.62 13.15 -15.37
CA ARG A 674 -13.34 11.89 -15.66
C ARG A 674 -12.42 10.75 -16.12
N GLU A 675 -11.42 11.06 -16.93
CA GLU A 675 -10.44 10.08 -17.44
C GLU A 675 -9.40 9.66 -16.39
N GLY A 676 -8.93 10.58 -15.54
CA GLY A 676 -8.05 10.24 -14.41
C GLY A 676 -8.76 9.30 -13.42
N TYR A 677 -10.00 9.60 -13.05
CA TYR A 677 -10.84 8.71 -12.24
C TYR A 677 -11.01 7.31 -12.87
N ARG A 678 -11.21 7.25 -14.19
CA ARG A 678 -11.35 5.98 -14.93
C ARG A 678 -10.02 5.20 -14.98
N LEU A 679 -8.91 5.87 -15.27
CA LEU A 679 -7.58 5.26 -15.38
C LEU A 679 -6.91 4.98 -14.03
N GLY A 680 -7.32 5.63 -12.94
CA GLY A 680 -6.84 5.34 -11.58
C GLY A 680 -7.53 4.13 -10.94
N SER A 681 -8.80 3.91 -11.29
CA SER A 681 -9.66 2.85 -10.74
C SER A 681 -9.30 1.45 -11.28
N PRO A 682 -8.90 0.47 -10.43
CA PRO A 682 -8.62 -0.90 -10.85
C PRO A 682 -9.73 -1.59 -11.65
N THR A 683 -11.01 -1.33 -11.36
CA THR A 683 -12.15 -2.00 -12.03
C THR A 683 -12.11 -1.83 -13.56
N THR A 684 -11.65 -0.68 -14.06
CA THR A 684 -11.41 -0.41 -15.50
C THR A 684 -10.52 -1.47 -16.18
N PHE A 685 -9.65 -2.11 -15.40
CA PHE A 685 -8.67 -3.08 -15.87
C PHE A 685 -9.01 -4.52 -15.47
N ALA A 686 -10.18 -4.81 -14.88
CA ALA A 686 -10.56 -6.15 -14.41
C ALA A 686 -10.41 -7.25 -15.48
N ARG A 687 -10.76 -6.96 -16.75
CA ARG A 687 -10.55 -7.86 -17.90
C ARG A 687 -9.09 -8.25 -18.16
N GLN A 688 -8.14 -7.50 -17.61
CA GLN A 688 -6.70 -7.69 -17.78
C GLN A 688 -6.08 -8.56 -16.68
N LEU A 689 -6.84 -8.98 -15.66
CA LEU A 689 -6.36 -9.93 -14.63
C LEU A 689 -5.73 -11.17 -15.27
N GLN A 690 -4.45 -11.39 -14.97
CA GLN A 690 -3.72 -12.63 -15.15
C GLN A 690 -3.01 -12.96 -13.82
N GLY A 691 -2.65 -14.22 -13.58
CA GLY A 691 -2.17 -14.64 -12.26
C GLY A 691 -3.32 -14.86 -11.26
N LYS A 692 -3.04 -14.68 -9.97
CA LYS A 692 -3.89 -15.14 -8.87
C LYS A 692 -4.26 -13.99 -7.93
N LEU A 693 -5.55 -13.70 -7.79
CA LEU A 693 -6.06 -12.63 -6.92
C LEU A 693 -6.78 -13.21 -5.70
N LEU A 694 -6.41 -12.74 -4.50
CA LEU A 694 -7.23 -12.82 -3.30
C LEU A 694 -7.69 -11.43 -2.90
N ILE A 695 -9.01 -11.22 -2.81
CA ILE A 695 -9.61 -10.04 -2.19
C ILE A 695 -10.01 -10.41 -0.75
N VAL A 696 -9.69 -9.55 0.22
CA VAL A 696 -10.12 -9.72 1.61
C VAL A 696 -10.82 -8.45 2.07
N HIS A 697 -11.99 -8.53 2.69
CA HIS A 697 -12.75 -7.32 3.02
C HIS A 697 -13.68 -7.53 4.23
N GLY A 698 -13.73 -6.58 5.16
CA GLY A 698 -14.78 -6.53 6.18
C GLY A 698 -16.13 -6.15 5.57
N THR A 699 -17.19 -6.93 5.82
CA THR A 699 -18.53 -6.57 5.28
C THR A 699 -19.21 -5.46 6.06
N GLY A 700 -18.65 -5.06 7.21
CA GLY A 700 -19.03 -3.88 8.00
C GLY A 700 -18.01 -2.75 7.88
N ASP A 701 -17.29 -2.67 6.76
CA ASP A 701 -16.38 -1.58 6.45
C ASP A 701 -17.19 -0.32 6.08
N ASP A 702 -17.20 0.66 6.99
CA ASP A 702 -17.84 1.96 6.81
C ASP A 702 -16.98 2.94 5.99
N ASN A 703 -15.70 2.60 5.74
CA ASN A 703 -14.74 3.45 5.05
C ASN A 703 -14.59 3.06 3.58
N CYS A 704 -13.88 1.97 3.28
CA CYS A 704 -13.69 1.48 1.92
C CYS A 704 -14.85 0.57 1.48
N HIS A 705 -16.08 0.94 1.84
CA HIS A 705 -17.36 0.30 1.54
C HIS A 705 -17.31 -0.97 0.68
N TYR A 706 -17.65 -2.12 1.30
CA TYR A 706 -17.71 -3.45 0.67
C TYR A 706 -18.45 -3.51 -0.69
N GLN A 707 -19.40 -2.58 -0.92
CA GLN A 707 -20.02 -2.28 -2.22
C GLN A 707 -19.01 -2.25 -3.40
N ALA A 708 -17.85 -1.65 -3.21
CA ALA A 708 -16.84 -1.49 -4.26
C ALA A 708 -16.12 -2.81 -4.60
N THR A 709 -16.01 -3.73 -3.64
CA THR A 709 -15.54 -5.10 -3.90
C THR A 709 -16.59 -5.93 -4.63
N GLU A 710 -17.88 -5.86 -4.27
CA GLU A 710 -18.95 -6.55 -4.99
C GLU A 710 -19.06 -6.08 -6.45
N GLN A 711 -18.89 -4.78 -6.74
CA GLN A 711 -18.84 -4.28 -8.11
C GLN A 711 -17.64 -4.81 -8.90
N LEU A 712 -16.44 -4.87 -8.30
CA LEU A 712 -15.28 -5.50 -8.93
C LEU A 712 -15.51 -7.00 -9.17
N MET A 713 -16.13 -7.71 -8.23
CA MET A 713 -16.47 -9.13 -8.38
C MET A 713 -17.40 -9.36 -9.58
N ASN A 714 -18.43 -8.52 -9.76
CA ASN A 714 -19.32 -8.57 -10.90
C ASN A 714 -18.57 -8.38 -12.24
N GLU A 715 -17.68 -7.39 -12.34
CA GLU A 715 -16.87 -7.16 -13.55
C GLU A 715 -15.90 -8.33 -13.82
N LEU A 716 -15.23 -8.87 -12.79
CA LEU A 716 -14.37 -10.04 -12.93
C LEU A 716 -15.16 -11.27 -13.42
N ILE A 717 -16.38 -11.49 -12.91
CA ILE A 717 -17.29 -12.55 -13.38
C ILE A 717 -17.70 -12.31 -14.84
N ALA A 718 -18.05 -11.08 -15.23
CA ALA A 718 -18.43 -10.73 -16.60
C ALA A 718 -17.30 -10.99 -17.62
N PHE A 719 -16.04 -10.84 -17.22
CA PHE A 719 -14.86 -11.20 -18.03
C PHE A 719 -14.37 -12.64 -17.82
N GLY A 720 -15.14 -13.51 -17.17
CA GLY A 720 -14.84 -14.93 -16.95
C GLY A 720 -13.61 -15.19 -16.05
N LYS A 721 -13.19 -14.20 -15.28
CA LYS A 721 -11.96 -14.26 -14.48
C LYS A 721 -12.16 -15.07 -13.20
N GLN A 722 -11.15 -15.88 -12.88
CA GLN A 722 -11.09 -16.63 -11.63
C GLN A 722 -10.31 -15.83 -10.58
N PHE A 723 -10.89 -15.71 -9.40
CA PHE A 723 -10.31 -15.02 -8.24
C PHE A 723 -10.79 -15.69 -6.95
N SER A 724 -10.18 -15.35 -5.82
CA SER A 724 -10.63 -15.75 -4.49
C SER A 724 -11.09 -14.52 -3.71
N VAL A 725 -12.12 -14.68 -2.88
CA VAL A 725 -12.59 -13.62 -1.98
C VAL A 725 -12.81 -14.19 -0.58
N MET A 726 -12.43 -13.43 0.45
CA MET A 726 -12.75 -13.69 1.84
C MET A 726 -13.49 -12.48 2.44
N PRO A 727 -14.83 -12.49 2.46
CA PRO A 727 -15.59 -11.55 3.26
C PRO A 727 -15.44 -11.90 4.74
N TYR A 728 -15.17 -10.90 5.57
CA TYR A 728 -15.16 -11.02 7.03
C TYR A 728 -16.48 -10.43 7.58
N PRO A 729 -17.43 -11.28 8.03
CA PRO A 729 -18.75 -10.80 8.45
C PRO A 729 -18.67 -9.77 9.58
N SER A 730 -19.25 -8.60 9.35
CA SER A 730 -19.41 -7.53 10.36
C SER A 730 -18.11 -6.94 10.91
N ARG A 731 -16.97 -7.14 10.22
CA ARG A 731 -15.69 -6.49 10.55
C ARG A 731 -15.59 -5.12 9.87
N SER A 732 -14.93 -4.16 10.53
CA SER A 732 -14.65 -2.84 9.95
C SER A 732 -13.45 -2.89 9.00
N HIS A 733 -13.08 -1.71 8.48
CA HIS A 733 -11.85 -1.48 7.69
C HIS A 733 -10.58 -2.07 8.33
N SER A 734 -10.52 -2.17 9.66
CA SER A 734 -9.35 -2.70 10.38
C SER A 734 -9.27 -4.23 10.46
N ILE A 735 -10.34 -4.96 10.09
CA ILE A 735 -10.47 -6.43 10.11
C ILE A 735 -9.77 -7.07 11.31
N ASN A 736 -10.08 -6.58 12.52
CA ASN A 736 -9.48 -7.06 13.77
C ASN A 736 -10.51 -7.46 14.83
N GLU A 737 -11.79 -7.15 14.61
CA GLU A 737 -12.87 -7.44 15.55
C GLU A 737 -13.18 -8.93 15.64
N GLY A 738 -13.48 -9.41 16.85
CA GLY A 738 -13.85 -10.80 17.13
C GLY A 738 -12.64 -11.72 17.41
N ARG A 739 -12.91 -12.82 18.12
CA ARG A 739 -11.88 -13.78 18.55
C ARG A 739 -11.23 -14.45 17.34
N GLY A 740 -9.89 -14.43 17.29
CA GLY A 740 -9.09 -15.15 16.29
C GLY A 740 -8.93 -14.45 14.92
N THR A 741 -9.65 -13.35 14.67
CA THR A 741 -9.69 -12.67 13.35
C THR A 741 -8.30 -12.35 12.79
N ASN A 742 -7.41 -11.76 13.60
CA ASN A 742 -6.02 -11.48 13.19
C ASN A 742 -5.26 -12.76 12.80
N LYS A 743 -5.38 -13.85 13.57
CA LYS A 743 -4.68 -15.10 13.26
C LYS A 743 -5.14 -15.67 11.92
N HIS A 744 -6.46 -15.81 11.76
CA HIS A 744 -7.09 -16.32 10.54
C HIS A 744 -6.71 -15.48 9.30
N LEU A 745 -6.58 -14.17 9.45
CA LEU A 745 -6.16 -13.27 8.36
C LEU A 745 -4.73 -13.57 7.89
N TYR A 746 -3.76 -13.59 8.80
CA TYR A 746 -2.37 -13.89 8.43
C TYR A 746 -2.18 -15.37 8.03
N GLU A 747 -2.97 -16.32 8.56
CA GLU A 747 -3.03 -17.71 8.08
C GLU A 747 -3.52 -17.80 6.63
N LEU A 748 -4.65 -17.16 6.31
CA LEU A 748 -5.19 -17.09 4.96
C LEU A 748 -4.19 -16.48 3.97
N MET A 749 -3.58 -15.35 4.34
CA MET A 749 -2.63 -14.64 3.49
C MET A 749 -1.35 -15.45 3.24
N THR A 750 -0.80 -16.08 4.29
CA THR A 750 0.38 -16.96 4.19
C THR A 750 0.06 -18.19 3.32
N LYS A 751 -1.09 -18.83 3.56
CA LYS A 751 -1.54 -19.98 2.77
C LYS A 751 -1.69 -19.61 1.29
N PHE A 752 -2.38 -18.52 0.98
CA PHE A 752 -2.58 -18.07 -0.40
C PHE A 752 -1.26 -17.72 -1.10
N LEU A 753 -0.31 -17.12 -0.38
CA LEU A 753 1.05 -16.91 -0.87
C LEU A 753 1.74 -18.23 -1.20
N HIS A 754 1.74 -19.19 -0.27
CA HIS A 754 2.44 -20.47 -0.43
C HIS A 754 1.84 -21.35 -1.54
N GLU A 755 0.52 -21.33 -1.72
CA GLU A 755 -0.19 -22.06 -2.78
C GLU A 755 0.02 -21.46 -4.19
N ASN A 756 0.37 -20.17 -4.30
CA ASN A 756 0.42 -19.46 -5.59
C ASN A 756 1.79 -18.88 -5.96
N LEU A 757 2.76 -18.84 -5.04
CA LEU A 757 4.19 -18.59 -5.28
C LEU A 757 5.06 -19.62 -4.54
N PRO A 758 4.88 -20.93 -4.82
CA PRO A 758 5.52 -21.98 -4.04
C PRO A 758 7.04 -21.86 -3.99
N LEU A 759 7.58 -22.21 -2.84
CA LEU A 759 9.00 -22.45 -2.65
C LEU A 759 9.41 -23.73 -3.41
N VAL A 760 10.66 -23.78 -3.85
CA VAL A 760 11.25 -25.04 -4.34
C VAL A 760 11.88 -25.73 -3.12
N ASP A 761 11.50 -26.98 -2.87
CA ASP A 761 11.94 -27.75 -1.71
C ASP A 761 13.25 -28.51 -1.97
N ASP A 762 14.27 -28.26 -1.14
CA ASP A 762 15.51 -29.05 -1.10
C ASP A 762 15.32 -30.43 -0.39
N LYS A 763 14.09 -30.95 -0.33
CA LYS A 763 13.72 -32.17 0.41
C LYS A 763 13.01 -33.26 -0.41
N SER A 764 12.94 -33.15 -1.74
CA SER A 764 12.66 -34.31 -2.61
C SER A 764 13.92 -35.20 -2.74
N GLY A 765 14.36 -35.76 -1.61
CA GLY A 765 15.47 -36.72 -1.53
C GLY A 765 15.05 -38.17 -1.78
N ASP A 766 13.93 -38.36 -2.49
CA ASP A 766 13.38 -39.67 -2.85
C ASP A 766 12.92 -39.58 -4.31
N ASP A 767 13.32 -40.53 -5.14
CA ASP A 767 13.46 -40.33 -6.60
C ASP A 767 12.54 -41.23 -7.45
N PRO A 768 11.41 -40.71 -7.96
CA PRO A 768 10.66 -41.33 -9.06
C PRO A 768 11.28 -40.97 -10.42
N GLN A 769 12.49 -41.47 -10.66
CA GLN A 769 13.32 -41.37 -11.86
C GLN A 769 14.06 -40.05 -12.12
N THR A 770 15.31 -40.08 -11.68
CA THR A 770 16.53 -39.75 -12.41
C THR A 770 16.61 -40.46 -13.77
N THR A 771 15.65 -40.13 -14.64
CA THR A 771 16.08 -39.80 -15.99
C THR A 771 17.07 -38.64 -15.84
N VAL A 772 18.36 -38.94 -16.06
CA VAL A 772 19.27 -37.95 -16.64
C VAL A 772 18.47 -37.29 -17.75
N SER A 773 18.31 -35.96 -17.70
CA SER A 773 17.42 -35.25 -18.62
C SER A 773 17.95 -35.43 -20.04
N LEU A 774 17.50 -36.50 -20.70
CA LEU A 774 17.72 -36.75 -22.11
C LEU A 774 17.24 -35.49 -22.79
N PRO A 775 18.06 -34.85 -23.64
CA PRO A 775 17.71 -33.57 -24.22
C PRO A 775 16.29 -33.67 -24.75
N SER A 776 15.46 -32.69 -24.39
CA SER A 776 14.00 -32.72 -24.61
C SER A 776 13.60 -32.83 -26.09
N HIS A 777 14.60 -32.81 -26.97
CA HIS A 777 14.53 -33.02 -28.40
C HIS A 777 15.51 -34.15 -28.80
N GLU A 778 15.14 -34.94 -29.79
CA GLU A 778 16.10 -35.75 -30.55
C GLU A 778 16.74 -34.85 -31.61
N GLU A 779 18.07 -34.85 -31.74
CA GLU A 779 18.76 -34.15 -32.84
C GLU A 779 18.94 -35.10 -34.03
N ARG A 780 18.60 -34.64 -35.23
CA ARG A 780 18.90 -35.32 -36.50
C ARG A 780 19.59 -34.36 -37.45
N ASP A 781 20.53 -34.89 -38.25
CA ASP A 781 20.88 -34.22 -39.50
C ASP A 781 19.76 -34.47 -40.52
N VAL A 782 19.26 -33.40 -41.12
CA VAL A 782 18.44 -33.48 -42.33
C VAL A 782 19.09 -32.60 -43.39
N SER A 783 19.76 -33.25 -44.34
CA SER A 783 20.41 -32.59 -45.48
C SER A 783 21.47 -31.54 -45.09
N GLY A 784 22.14 -31.73 -43.97
CA GLY A 784 23.15 -30.81 -43.41
C GLY A 784 22.60 -29.74 -42.46
N TRP A 785 21.32 -29.79 -42.08
CA TRP A 785 20.74 -28.97 -41.01
C TRP A 785 20.56 -29.78 -39.73
N THR A 786 20.87 -29.18 -38.58
CA THR A 786 20.48 -29.73 -37.27
C THR A 786 18.98 -29.49 -37.03
N VAL A 787 18.21 -30.58 -37.04
CA VAL A 787 16.77 -30.60 -36.72
C VAL A 787 16.57 -31.14 -35.31
N ARG A 788 15.97 -30.34 -34.43
CA ARG A 788 15.61 -30.68 -33.04
C ARG A 788 14.14 -31.07 -32.96
N ILE A 789 13.87 -32.33 -32.67
CA ILE A 789 12.53 -32.91 -32.64
C ILE A 789 12.07 -33.08 -31.20
N ASP A 790 11.14 -32.26 -30.69
CA ASP A 790 10.64 -32.40 -29.31
C ASP A 790 10.07 -33.82 -29.10
N ARG A 791 10.53 -34.50 -28.03
CA ARG A 791 10.29 -35.94 -27.82
C ARG A 791 8.82 -36.30 -27.69
N ARG A 792 7.93 -35.34 -27.40
CA ARG A 792 6.47 -35.55 -27.40
C ARG A 792 5.97 -35.92 -28.79
N LEU A 793 6.51 -35.34 -29.87
CA LEU A 793 6.11 -35.69 -31.24
C LEU A 793 6.44 -37.16 -31.62
N LEU A 794 7.53 -37.71 -31.05
CA LEU A 794 7.93 -39.11 -31.26
C LEU A 794 6.98 -40.10 -30.55
N ALA A 795 6.35 -39.68 -29.44
CA ALA A 795 5.38 -40.49 -28.71
C ALA A 795 3.95 -40.30 -29.25
N ASP A 796 3.51 -39.05 -29.40
CA ASP A 796 2.11 -38.68 -29.64
C ASP A 796 1.72 -38.74 -31.12
N GLN A 797 2.65 -38.44 -32.04
CA GLN A 797 2.36 -38.31 -33.48
C GLN A 797 3.45 -38.90 -34.42
N PRO A 798 4.06 -40.08 -34.14
CA PRO A 798 5.24 -40.57 -34.86
C PRO A 798 5.07 -40.68 -36.38
N ALA A 799 3.89 -41.08 -36.88
CA ALA A 799 3.62 -41.20 -38.31
C ALA A 799 3.52 -39.84 -39.03
N LYS A 800 2.90 -38.84 -38.38
CA LYS A 800 2.81 -37.47 -38.92
C LYS A 800 4.17 -36.77 -38.87
N LEU A 801 4.92 -36.94 -37.78
CA LEU A 801 6.30 -36.47 -37.66
C LEU A 801 7.20 -37.09 -38.75
N ALA A 802 7.11 -38.41 -39.00
CA ALA A 802 7.90 -39.06 -40.03
C ALA A 802 7.62 -38.47 -41.43
N ARG A 803 6.34 -38.26 -41.77
CA ARG A 803 5.94 -37.61 -43.04
C ARG A 803 6.37 -36.15 -43.13
N ALA A 804 6.29 -35.40 -42.03
CA ALA A 804 6.77 -34.02 -41.97
C ALA A 804 8.29 -33.92 -42.18
N LEU A 805 9.07 -34.83 -41.59
CA LEU A 805 10.52 -34.89 -41.80
C LEU A 805 10.92 -35.30 -43.22
N GLU A 806 10.17 -36.20 -43.85
CA GLU A 806 10.34 -36.56 -45.27
C GLU A 806 10.09 -35.36 -46.20
N LEU A 807 8.99 -34.63 -45.97
CA LEU A 807 8.63 -33.44 -46.75
C LEU A 807 9.59 -32.27 -46.50
N LEU A 808 10.01 -32.05 -45.25
CA LEU A 808 11.05 -31.09 -44.90
C LEU A 808 12.37 -31.45 -45.59
N LYS A 809 12.74 -32.74 -45.64
CA LYS A 809 13.94 -33.17 -46.36
C LYS A 809 13.88 -32.79 -47.84
N LEU A 810 12.74 -33.00 -48.51
CA LEU A 810 12.57 -32.60 -49.91
C LEU A 810 12.69 -31.07 -50.08
N GLN A 811 12.11 -30.28 -49.18
CA GLN A 811 12.27 -28.82 -49.16
C GLN A 811 13.73 -28.38 -48.97
N LEU A 812 14.46 -28.99 -48.03
CA LEU A 812 15.87 -28.67 -47.75
C LEU A 812 16.81 -29.15 -48.88
N ASP A 813 16.56 -30.32 -49.48
CA ASP A 813 17.30 -30.80 -50.65
C ASP A 813 17.12 -29.86 -51.85
N GLU A 814 15.90 -29.35 -52.06
CA GLU A 814 15.62 -28.34 -53.09
C GLU A 814 16.38 -27.04 -52.82
N ILE A 815 16.41 -26.55 -51.58
CA ILE A 815 17.20 -25.36 -51.19
C ILE A 815 18.69 -25.57 -51.49
N VAL A 816 19.25 -26.74 -51.17
CA VAL A 816 20.66 -27.10 -51.51
C VAL A 816 20.90 -27.11 -53.02
N ARG A 817 19.88 -27.40 -53.83
CA ARG A 817 19.96 -27.47 -55.30
C ARG A 817 19.88 -26.09 -55.97
N VAL A 818 19.17 -25.12 -55.38
CA VAL A 818 18.85 -23.84 -56.05
C VAL A 818 19.51 -22.60 -55.44
N VAL A 819 19.80 -22.60 -54.14
CA VAL A 819 20.40 -21.45 -53.44
C VAL A 819 21.93 -21.49 -53.55
N PRO A 820 22.64 -20.35 -53.73
CA PRO A 820 24.10 -20.34 -53.86
C PRO A 820 24.81 -21.08 -52.72
N PRO A 821 25.83 -21.94 -52.99
CA PRO A 821 26.44 -22.80 -51.98
C PRO A 821 27.00 -22.07 -50.75
N ARG A 822 27.45 -20.82 -50.91
CA ARG A 822 27.88 -19.96 -49.80
C ARG A 822 26.72 -19.61 -48.87
N ALA A 823 25.56 -19.27 -49.43
CA ALA A 823 24.36 -18.97 -48.63
C ALA A 823 23.82 -20.24 -47.96
N VAL A 824 23.78 -21.38 -48.65
CA VAL A 824 23.45 -22.69 -48.04
C VAL A 824 24.36 -23.01 -46.84
N GLY A 825 25.64 -22.67 -46.92
CA GLY A 825 26.60 -22.80 -45.80
C GLY A 825 26.29 -21.92 -44.58
N GLU A 826 25.60 -20.79 -44.75
CA GLU A 826 25.09 -19.97 -43.64
C GLU A 826 23.72 -20.46 -43.15
N LEU A 827 22.82 -20.84 -44.06
CA LEU A 827 21.50 -21.38 -43.72
C LEU A 827 21.58 -22.64 -42.86
N ARG A 828 22.57 -23.52 -43.10
CA ARG A 828 22.81 -24.72 -42.28
C ARG A 828 23.21 -24.43 -40.82
N LYS A 829 23.57 -23.18 -40.49
CA LYS A 829 23.83 -22.73 -39.11
C LYS A 829 22.54 -22.31 -38.37
N VAL A 830 21.37 -22.43 -39.02
CA VAL A 830 20.06 -22.17 -38.44
C VAL A 830 19.49 -23.50 -37.95
N THR A 831 19.32 -23.63 -36.63
CA THR A 831 18.68 -24.82 -36.04
C THR A 831 17.19 -24.81 -36.36
N LEU A 832 16.70 -25.95 -36.87
CA LEU A 832 15.29 -26.17 -37.17
C LEU A 832 14.65 -26.94 -36.01
N TRP A 833 13.44 -26.61 -35.61
CA TRP A 833 12.77 -27.21 -34.45
C TRP A 833 11.41 -27.79 -34.86
N MET A 834 11.17 -29.09 -34.62
CA MET A 834 9.83 -29.69 -34.71
C MET A 834 9.19 -29.63 -33.32
N SER A 835 8.09 -28.87 -33.18
CA SER A 835 7.39 -28.64 -31.91
C SER A 835 5.92 -29.08 -31.97
N PRO A 836 5.32 -29.51 -30.84
CA PRO A 836 3.87 -29.69 -30.76
C PRO A 836 3.10 -28.37 -30.93
N GLU A 837 1.82 -28.47 -31.32
CA GLU A 837 0.92 -27.33 -31.47
C GLU A 837 0.71 -26.60 -30.12
N TYR A 838 0.96 -25.28 -30.08
CA TYR A 838 0.69 -24.46 -28.90
C TYR A 838 -0.82 -24.20 -28.76
N LYS A 839 -1.39 -24.45 -27.57
CA LYS A 839 -2.83 -24.33 -27.33
C LYS A 839 -3.34 -22.90 -27.60
N GLY A 840 -4.17 -22.75 -28.64
CA GLY A 840 -4.76 -21.47 -29.04
C GLY A 840 -3.94 -20.67 -30.06
N VAL A 841 -2.82 -21.21 -30.55
CA VAL A 841 -2.03 -20.65 -31.66
C VAL A 841 -2.30 -21.45 -32.93
N THR A 842 -2.49 -20.78 -34.07
CA THR A 842 -2.61 -21.47 -35.36
C THR A 842 -1.30 -22.18 -35.71
N PRO A 843 -1.30 -23.49 -36.02
CA PRO A 843 -0.08 -24.22 -36.36
C PRO A 843 0.57 -23.67 -37.63
N ARG A 844 1.87 -23.40 -37.59
CA ARG A 844 2.65 -22.78 -38.67
C ARG A 844 4.14 -23.13 -38.62
N ALA A 845 4.87 -22.76 -39.66
CA ALA A 845 6.31 -22.48 -39.55
C ALA A 845 6.50 -21.01 -39.10
N GLU A 846 7.57 -20.70 -38.38
CA GLU A 846 7.96 -19.33 -38.04
C GLU A 846 9.44 -19.20 -37.62
N TYR A 847 10.11 -18.15 -38.07
CA TYR A 847 11.43 -17.73 -37.62
C TYR A 847 11.40 -16.91 -36.33
N HIS A 848 12.32 -17.17 -35.40
CA HIS A 848 12.38 -16.52 -34.08
C HIS A 848 13.57 -15.56 -33.95
N PRO A 849 13.44 -14.26 -34.27
CA PRO A 849 14.57 -13.34 -34.30
C PRO A 849 15.10 -12.91 -32.92
N GLY A 850 14.35 -13.12 -31.83
CA GLY A 850 14.69 -12.61 -30.50
C GLY A 850 14.31 -13.54 -29.35
N ARG A 851 15.16 -13.60 -28.32
CA ARG A 851 14.96 -14.44 -27.14
C ARG A 851 13.77 -13.99 -26.29
N ASP A 852 13.53 -12.68 -26.20
CA ASP A 852 12.59 -12.12 -25.23
C ASP A 852 11.12 -12.38 -25.62
N TRP A 853 10.82 -12.37 -26.92
CA TRP A 853 9.49 -12.75 -27.43
C TRP A 853 9.20 -14.23 -27.17
N LEU A 854 10.19 -15.12 -27.33
CA LEU A 854 10.06 -16.54 -27.01
C LEU A 854 9.68 -16.73 -25.52
N VAL A 855 10.42 -16.10 -24.60
CA VAL A 855 10.13 -16.13 -23.16
C VAL A 855 8.73 -15.59 -22.87
N ALA A 856 8.37 -14.43 -23.43
CA ALA A 856 7.08 -13.77 -23.21
C ALA A 856 5.88 -14.60 -23.70
N ASN A 857 6.07 -15.47 -24.69
CA ASN A 857 5.03 -16.33 -25.27
C ASN A 857 5.11 -17.79 -24.77
N GLY A 858 5.87 -18.06 -23.70
CA GLY A 858 5.99 -19.40 -23.10
C GLY A 858 6.71 -20.43 -23.99
N ARG A 859 7.48 -19.97 -24.99
CA ARG A 859 8.27 -20.80 -25.89
C ARG A 859 9.71 -20.94 -25.39
N ARG A 860 10.41 -21.97 -25.87
CA ARG A 860 11.80 -22.27 -25.47
C ARG A 860 12.76 -21.17 -25.95
N PRO A 861 13.49 -20.48 -25.06
CA PRO A 861 14.38 -19.38 -25.45
C PRO A 861 15.69 -19.85 -26.11
N GLU A 862 15.94 -21.16 -26.16
CA GLU A 862 16.96 -21.80 -27.01
C GLU A 862 16.65 -21.70 -28.51
N MET A 863 15.40 -21.44 -28.90
CA MET A 863 14.99 -21.36 -30.31
C MET A 863 15.33 -20.02 -30.98
N ALA A 864 15.92 -19.08 -30.23
CA ALA A 864 16.32 -17.77 -30.73
C ALA A 864 17.31 -17.89 -31.90
N LYS A 865 17.07 -17.11 -32.95
CA LYS A 865 17.73 -17.17 -34.27
C LYS A 865 17.57 -18.50 -35.02
N GLY A 866 16.61 -19.36 -34.63
CA GLY A 866 16.21 -20.60 -35.31
C GLY A 866 14.82 -20.52 -35.96
N VAL A 867 14.42 -21.58 -36.66
CA VAL A 867 13.08 -21.75 -37.26
C VAL A 867 12.31 -22.84 -36.51
N GLU A 868 11.06 -22.59 -36.16
CA GLU A 868 10.17 -23.57 -35.50
C GLU A 868 9.02 -23.98 -36.42
N PHE A 869 8.72 -25.27 -36.44
CA PHE A 869 7.61 -25.87 -37.18
C PHE A 869 6.64 -26.50 -36.18
N THR A 870 5.47 -25.90 -36.04
CA THR A 870 4.36 -26.40 -35.21
C THR A 870 3.25 -27.05 -36.04
N ASN A 871 3.26 -26.84 -37.36
CA ASN A 871 2.31 -27.36 -38.34
C ASN A 871 2.41 -28.88 -38.62
N ILE A 872 3.08 -29.66 -37.78
CA ILE A 872 3.42 -31.09 -38.00
C ILE A 872 2.21 -31.95 -38.45
N ARG A 873 1.02 -31.71 -37.89
CA ARG A 873 -0.22 -32.42 -38.25
C ARG A 873 -0.71 -32.11 -39.66
N ILE A 874 -0.52 -30.88 -40.14
CA ILE A 874 -1.00 -30.34 -41.43
C ILE A 874 0.13 -30.07 -42.43
N PHE A 875 1.36 -30.50 -42.14
CA PHE A 875 2.57 -30.19 -42.92
C PHE A 875 2.42 -30.53 -44.41
N GLU A 876 1.76 -31.65 -44.72
CA GLU A 876 1.48 -32.12 -46.09
C GLU A 876 0.33 -31.40 -46.82
N GLU A 877 -0.50 -30.66 -46.09
CA GLU A 877 -1.50 -29.74 -46.66
C GLU A 877 -0.83 -28.39 -46.93
N GLU A 878 0.02 -27.93 -46.02
CA GLU A 878 0.82 -26.71 -46.17
C GLU A 878 1.84 -26.79 -47.32
N THR A 879 2.47 -27.95 -47.58
CA THR A 879 3.36 -28.11 -48.76
C THR A 879 2.62 -28.06 -50.10
N ARG A 880 1.29 -28.15 -50.11
CA ARG A 880 0.46 -27.95 -51.32
C ARG A 880 0.08 -26.49 -51.50
N ARG A 881 0.03 -25.73 -50.40
CA ARG A 881 -0.18 -24.28 -50.40
C ARG A 881 1.14 -23.57 -50.76
N MET A 882 2.13 -23.63 -49.87
CA MET A 882 3.48 -23.09 -50.05
C MET A 882 4.46 -24.24 -50.33
N PRO A 883 4.91 -24.44 -51.59
CA PRO A 883 5.81 -25.53 -51.95
C PRO A 883 7.09 -25.62 -51.10
N ASN A 884 7.68 -24.48 -50.70
CA ASN A 884 8.90 -24.47 -49.91
C ASN A 884 8.90 -23.41 -48.77
N PHE A 885 7.88 -23.44 -47.91
CA PHE A 885 7.83 -22.56 -46.72
C PHE A 885 9.05 -22.69 -45.78
N ALA A 886 9.83 -23.77 -45.84
CA ALA A 886 11.12 -23.84 -45.15
C ALA A 886 12.14 -22.81 -45.71
N LEU A 887 12.10 -22.49 -47.01
CA LEU A 887 12.89 -21.40 -47.58
C LEU A 887 12.40 -20.03 -47.13
N HIS A 888 11.09 -19.82 -46.96
CA HIS A 888 10.53 -18.55 -46.43
C HIS A 888 11.15 -18.19 -45.07
N GLU A 889 11.08 -19.12 -44.12
CA GLU A 889 11.63 -18.92 -42.76
C GLU A 889 13.17 -18.91 -42.74
N LEU A 890 13.82 -19.63 -43.66
CA LEU A 890 15.27 -19.55 -43.85
C LEU A 890 15.71 -18.24 -44.53
N ALA A 891 14.87 -17.60 -45.34
CA ALA A 891 15.11 -16.27 -45.90
C ALA A 891 14.98 -15.19 -44.82
N HIS A 892 14.01 -15.30 -43.90
CA HIS A 892 13.99 -14.48 -42.66
C HIS A 892 15.27 -14.67 -41.85
N ALA A 893 15.71 -15.92 -41.65
CA ALA A 893 16.95 -16.23 -40.95
C ALA A 893 18.20 -15.66 -41.64
N TYR A 894 18.24 -15.65 -42.98
CA TYR A 894 19.33 -15.08 -43.77
C TYR A 894 19.34 -13.54 -43.68
N HIS A 895 18.17 -12.92 -43.75
CA HIS A 895 17.99 -11.47 -43.65
C HIS A 895 18.44 -10.97 -42.27
N ASP A 896 18.07 -11.64 -41.18
CA ASP A 896 18.49 -11.31 -39.81
C ASP A 896 20.01 -11.56 -39.60
N ARG A 897 20.50 -12.76 -39.97
CA ARG A 897 21.82 -13.25 -39.54
C ARG A 897 22.99 -12.98 -40.48
N VAL A 898 22.73 -12.76 -41.78
CA VAL A 898 23.77 -12.73 -42.82
C VAL A 898 23.82 -11.39 -43.56
N LEU A 899 22.67 -10.77 -43.83
CA LEU A 899 22.65 -9.48 -44.52
C LEU A 899 23.17 -8.35 -43.62
N LYS A 900 23.97 -7.45 -44.20
CA LYS A 900 24.51 -6.29 -43.47
C LYS A 900 23.35 -5.39 -42.99
N GLY A 901 23.23 -5.23 -41.68
CA GLY A 901 22.14 -4.49 -41.03
C GLY A 901 21.00 -5.37 -40.50
N GLY A 902 21.05 -6.70 -40.68
CA GLY A 902 19.95 -7.59 -40.33
C GLY A 902 18.68 -7.22 -41.09
N PHE A 903 17.52 -7.29 -40.42
CA PHE A 903 16.24 -6.77 -40.94
C PHE A 903 16.24 -5.26 -41.27
N GLY A 904 17.26 -4.51 -40.86
CA GLY A 904 17.50 -3.13 -41.28
C GLY A 904 18.32 -3.01 -42.57
N ASN A 905 18.40 -4.06 -43.40
CA ASN A 905 19.18 -4.03 -44.63
C ASN A 905 18.61 -2.99 -45.62
N SER A 906 19.41 -1.97 -45.91
CA SER A 906 19.00 -0.83 -46.72
C SER A 906 18.53 -1.17 -48.14
N ASP A 907 19.01 -2.27 -48.70
CA ASP A 907 18.76 -2.63 -50.09
C ASP A 907 17.42 -3.36 -50.20
N VAL A 908 17.12 -4.23 -49.22
CA VAL A 908 15.77 -4.79 -49.02
C VAL A 908 14.76 -3.69 -48.71
N THR A 909 15.05 -2.75 -47.80
CA THR A 909 14.11 -1.66 -47.47
C THR A 909 13.77 -0.80 -48.69
N ARG A 910 14.76 -0.43 -49.52
CA ARG A 910 14.51 0.34 -50.75
C ARG A 910 13.70 -0.45 -51.78
N ALA A 911 13.96 -1.75 -51.93
CA ALA A 911 13.18 -2.59 -52.84
C ALA A 911 11.73 -2.76 -52.39
N TYR A 912 11.48 -2.95 -51.08
CA TYR A 912 10.14 -3.02 -50.50
C TYR A 912 9.33 -1.74 -50.71
N GLU A 913 9.90 -0.58 -50.39
CA GLU A 913 9.19 0.69 -50.54
C GLU A 913 8.91 1.01 -52.02
N ALA A 914 9.85 0.69 -52.94
CA ALA A 914 9.60 0.82 -54.38
C ALA A 914 8.48 -0.13 -54.88
N ALA A 915 8.44 -1.39 -54.41
CA ALA A 915 7.37 -2.33 -54.75
C ALA A 915 6.00 -1.86 -54.24
N LYS A 916 5.96 -1.32 -53.02
CA LYS A 916 4.79 -0.75 -52.35
C LYS A 916 4.29 0.53 -53.03
N GLU A 917 5.18 1.45 -53.41
CA GLU A 917 4.85 2.62 -54.23
C GLU A 917 4.31 2.24 -55.61
N SER A 918 4.86 1.19 -56.23
CA SER A 918 4.42 0.71 -57.55
C SER A 918 3.03 0.07 -57.57
N LYS A 919 2.50 -0.33 -56.41
CA LYS A 919 1.21 -1.02 -56.22
C LYS A 919 1.02 -2.35 -56.96
N LYS A 920 2.03 -2.87 -57.65
CA LYS A 920 1.96 -4.13 -58.42
C LYS A 920 1.46 -5.31 -57.59
N TYR A 921 1.80 -5.31 -56.31
CA TYR A 921 1.48 -6.35 -55.32
C TYR A 921 0.18 -6.09 -54.52
N ASP A 922 -0.54 -4.98 -54.76
CA ASP A 922 -1.80 -4.65 -54.03
C ASP A 922 -2.94 -5.63 -54.35
N LEU A 923 -2.91 -6.28 -55.52
CA LEU A 923 -3.85 -7.33 -55.93
C LEU A 923 -3.16 -8.31 -56.89
N VAL A 924 -2.97 -9.55 -56.46
CA VAL A 924 -2.31 -10.63 -57.21
C VAL A 924 -3.10 -11.94 -57.12
N GLU A 925 -2.79 -12.92 -57.98
CA GLU A 925 -3.29 -14.29 -57.83
C GLU A 925 -2.61 -14.96 -56.62
N GLN A 926 -3.40 -15.56 -55.72
CA GLN A 926 -2.91 -16.45 -54.66
C GLN A 926 -3.52 -17.84 -54.83
N ARG A 927 -2.72 -18.88 -54.65
CA ARG A 927 -3.12 -20.29 -54.77
C ARG A 927 -3.32 -20.92 -53.39
N LEU A 928 -4.46 -21.59 -53.22
CA LEU A 928 -4.86 -22.22 -51.97
C LEU A 928 -4.50 -23.72 -51.95
N ALA A 929 -4.41 -24.30 -50.76
CA ALA A 929 -4.06 -25.72 -50.54
C ALA A 929 -4.96 -26.74 -51.28
N ASP A 930 -6.17 -26.33 -51.67
CA ASP A 930 -7.15 -27.13 -52.42
C ASP A 930 -7.07 -26.94 -53.95
N GLY A 931 -6.08 -26.18 -54.44
CA GLY A 931 -5.87 -25.93 -55.87
C GLY A 931 -6.70 -24.80 -56.47
N ARG A 932 -7.57 -24.13 -55.68
CA ARG A 932 -8.25 -22.91 -56.13
C ARG A 932 -7.31 -21.71 -56.12
N SER A 933 -7.54 -20.78 -57.05
CA SER A 933 -6.89 -19.47 -57.05
C SER A 933 -7.88 -18.38 -56.64
N ILE A 934 -7.42 -17.39 -55.87
CA ILE A 934 -8.16 -16.18 -55.51
C ILE A 934 -7.36 -14.93 -55.90
N GLN A 935 -7.99 -13.76 -55.84
CA GLN A 935 -7.29 -12.48 -55.93
C GLN A 935 -7.19 -11.88 -54.52
N SER A 936 -5.98 -11.60 -54.07
CA SER A 936 -5.69 -11.06 -52.74
C SER A 936 -4.48 -10.11 -52.79
N LYS A 937 -4.27 -9.32 -51.74
CA LYS A 937 -3.06 -8.50 -51.60
C LYS A 937 -1.89 -9.41 -51.24
N ALA A 938 -0.75 -9.27 -51.93
CA ALA A 938 0.39 -10.15 -51.71
C ALA A 938 0.93 -10.02 -50.28
N TYR A 939 1.24 -11.15 -49.64
CA TYR A 939 1.78 -11.14 -48.27
C TYR A 939 3.15 -10.42 -48.19
N ALA A 940 3.88 -10.37 -49.30
CA ALA A 940 5.07 -9.56 -49.53
C ALA A 940 4.91 -8.06 -49.17
N LEU A 941 3.71 -7.48 -49.22
CA LEU A 941 3.51 -6.07 -48.85
C LEU A 941 3.41 -5.83 -47.33
N THR A 942 3.39 -6.86 -46.50
CA THR A 942 3.22 -6.75 -45.05
C THR A 942 4.34 -5.94 -44.38
N ASN A 943 5.61 -6.21 -44.73
CA ASN A 943 6.80 -5.50 -44.24
C ASN A 943 8.05 -5.90 -45.09
N PRO A 944 9.21 -5.22 -44.95
CA PRO A 944 10.41 -5.54 -45.73
C PRO A 944 10.98 -6.97 -45.54
N MET A 945 10.68 -7.62 -44.41
CA MET A 945 11.16 -8.98 -44.12
C MET A 945 10.37 -9.99 -44.96
N GLU A 946 9.03 -9.90 -44.92
CA GLU A 946 8.14 -10.76 -45.71
C GLU A 946 8.33 -10.52 -47.21
N TYR A 947 8.58 -9.26 -47.63
CA TYR A 947 8.96 -8.95 -49.01
C TYR A 947 10.20 -9.71 -49.47
N PHE A 948 11.24 -9.76 -48.64
CA PHE A 948 12.47 -10.50 -48.96
C PHE A 948 12.25 -12.01 -48.98
N ALA A 949 11.44 -12.55 -48.07
CA ALA A 949 11.13 -13.97 -47.99
C ALA A 949 10.30 -14.44 -49.21
N GLU A 950 9.18 -13.78 -49.49
CA GLU A 950 8.30 -14.05 -50.65
C GLU A 950 9.05 -13.92 -51.99
N ALA A 951 9.82 -12.83 -52.15
CA ALA A 951 10.59 -12.63 -53.36
C ALA A 951 11.71 -13.67 -53.50
N SER A 952 12.27 -14.19 -52.39
CA SER A 952 13.25 -15.28 -52.42
C SER A 952 12.61 -16.64 -52.74
N GLU A 953 11.41 -16.95 -52.22
CA GLU A 953 10.64 -18.14 -52.62
C GLU A 953 10.31 -18.11 -54.12
N ALA A 954 9.74 -17.00 -54.62
CA ALA A 954 9.47 -16.83 -56.05
C ALA A 954 10.75 -16.91 -56.89
N TYR A 955 11.88 -16.40 -56.41
CA TYR A 955 13.14 -16.35 -57.15
C TYR A 955 13.86 -17.70 -57.27
N PHE A 956 13.81 -18.53 -56.22
CA PHE A 956 14.56 -19.79 -56.16
C PHE A 956 13.71 -21.03 -56.43
N VAL A 957 12.43 -21.00 -56.06
CA VAL A 957 11.53 -22.16 -56.01
C VAL A 957 10.17 -21.80 -56.62
N LYS A 958 9.08 -21.91 -55.86
CA LYS A 958 7.73 -21.55 -56.30
C LYS A 958 6.91 -21.03 -55.11
N ASN A 959 6.38 -19.81 -55.22
CA ASN A 959 5.57 -19.16 -54.19
C ASN A 959 4.06 -19.54 -54.25
N ASP A 960 3.29 -19.24 -53.21
CA ASP A 960 1.81 -19.35 -53.20
C ASP A 960 1.09 -18.06 -53.62
N PHE A 961 1.76 -16.91 -53.61
CA PHE A 961 1.36 -15.67 -54.30
C PHE A 961 2.06 -15.48 -55.65
N SER A 962 1.39 -14.85 -56.61
CA SER A 962 1.99 -14.37 -57.85
C SER A 962 2.81 -13.09 -57.59
N PRO A 963 4.00 -12.91 -58.19
CA PRO A 963 4.66 -13.79 -59.16
C PRO A 963 5.11 -15.13 -58.56
N PHE A 964 4.70 -16.23 -59.19
CA PHE A 964 4.85 -17.57 -58.63
C PHE A 964 6.25 -18.18 -58.80
N ASP A 965 7.01 -17.73 -59.80
CA ASP A 965 8.35 -18.24 -60.11
C ASP A 965 9.29 -17.13 -60.60
N ARG A 966 10.57 -17.47 -60.79
CA ARG A 966 11.64 -16.54 -61.17
C ARG A 966 11.39 -15.80 -62.50
N LYS A 967 10.65 -16.42 -63.42
CA LYS A 967 10.31 -15.85 -64.73
C LYS A 967 9.13 -14.90 -64.60
N GLU A 968 8.11 -15.25 -63.82
CA GLU A 968 7.04 -14.30 -63.46
C GLU A 968 7.60 -13.12 -62.67
N LEU A 969 8.51 -13.36 -61.72
CA LEU A 969 9.13 -12.34 -60.88
C LEU A 969 9.93 -11.34 -61.73
N LEU A 970 10.71 -11.82 -62.70
CA LEU A 970 11.43 -10.98 -63.65
C LEU A 970 10.50 -10.12 -64.55
N GLN A 971 9.25 -10.54 -64.76
CA GLN A 971 8.25 -9.78 -65.53
C GLN A 971 7.48 -8.79 -64.66
N HIS A 972 7.11 -9.19 -63.44
CA HIS A 972 6.34 -8.41 -62.49
C HIS A 972 7.22 -7.35 -61.79
N ASP A 973 8.32 -7.79 -61.18
CA ASP A 973 9.33 -6.96 -60.54
C ASP A 973 10.75 -7.24 -61.11
N PRO A 974 11.07 -6.70 -62.30
CA PRO A 974 12.42 -6.78 -62.87
C PRO A 974 13.49 -6.08 -62.01
N THR A 975 13.08 -5.26 -61.03
CA THR A 975 13.97 -4.47 -60.16
C THR A 975 14.44 -5.24 -58.93
N VAL A 976 13.68 -6.19 -58.40
CA VAL A 976 14.10 -7.01 -57.25
C VAL A 976 15.05 -8.14 -57.64
N VAL A 977 14.98 -8.66 -58.86
CA VAL A 977 15.85 -9.76 -59.35
C VAL A 977 17.36 -9.45 -59.22
N PRO A 978 17.88 -8.28 -59.65
CA PRO A 978 19.28 -7.91 -59.41
C PRO A 978 19.64 -7.78 -57.92
N VAL A 979 18.71 -7.29 -57.09
CA VAL A 979 18.91 -7.14 -55.64
C VAL A 979 19.03 -8.52 -54.97
N LEU A 980 18.19 -9.49 -55.34
CA LEU A 980 18.27 -10.85 -54.82
C LEU A 980 19.59 -11.54 -55.20
N LYS A 981 20.08 -11.38 -56.45
CA LYS A 981 21.42 -11.86 -56.84
C LYS A 981 22.52 -11.31 -55.93
N GLN A 982 22.53 -9.98 -55.74
CA GLN A 982 23.51 -9.29 -54.91
C GLN A 982 23.48 -9.75 -53.46
N LEU A 983 22.28 -9.92 -52.88
CA LEU A 983 22.10 -10.26 -51.47
C LEU A 983 22.38 -11.74 -51.17
N TRP A 984 21.96 -12.66 -52.04
CA TRP A 984 22.20 -14.10 -51.89
C TRP A 984 23.59 -14.56 -52.39
N GLY A 985 24.27 -13.73 -53.18
CA GLY A 985 25.62 -14.00 -53.69
C GLY A 985 25.64 -14.95 -54.90
N GLU A 986 24.79 -14.68 -55.90
CA GLU A 986 24.73 -15.36 -57.21
C GLU A 986 25.50 -14.60 -58.31
#